data_AF-A0A0B4FGV6-F1
#
_entry.id   AF-A0A0B4FGV6-F1
#
_cell.length_a   1.000
_cell.length_b   1.000
_cell.length_c   1.000
_cell.angle_alpha   90.00
_cell.angle_beta   90.00
_cell.angle_gamma   90.00
#
_symmetry.space_group_name_H-M   'P 1'
#
loop_
_entity.id
_entity.type
_entity.pdbx_description
1 polymer ?
#
loop_
_entity_poly.entity_id
_entity_poly.type
_entity_poly.pdbx_seq_one_letter_code
_entity_poly.pdbx_strand_id
1 'polypeptide(L)'
;MHHIQINGNSRPDAGAASTASLSTFAVPPPSVAISNYILIQTKGPLSAQQKQALRDKDVEILEYKGEDVYLCGYKPTTLEPLISNLRDFVTDAEVYHPDYVVEPDLKTGNDDDEAEVEVALHDNIGDNDMSRVANDIAAQADIPVANVELHDRKACVKVPKSKLAQLARIDEVKAINEVHTRRIFNNVACGILEARTPVGTANTTYKGKGQVVCVADTGFDTGSLAGYHEAFGDRVISLHARGRPAAQGEPGNSDDPDGHGTHVCGSVLGKGDHAEEGEIEAPASEAKLVMQSLFDKFDKSRGPDPKSWNAGLGGIGSSYPDLFGGVFREGATIHTNSWGGPPQPYVERESARIDSYLWGNKDMTVLFAAGNSGVDIDRNPGHVDPYSLSAQAVSKNVITVGASENCRPNVKSPVAGNKPLVYGAWRSKFPFGPISVDNVADNPEGMAAFSSRGPTRPDGRIKPDVVAPGTTILSARSSQIEPGHHGESWGHSSDARWMYLGGTSMATPLVAGCCAVIRGALVDNHVPRPSAALIKALLINGTVPMKGQYNQALPNGEFGPSVDAPNPNSGFGRVNLANSLRNIVANQESTVYGYQDVTGDQSLGMDGQHRGEHAVSVDIPEGSPAALTLKVTLVWTDFPGERLQNDLDLIVAGAGVEKHGNQGDGSGFDRVNNVEQVVWKNVKPGSYTVTVRACRTTKDPQPFALAWRAFA
;
A
#
# COMPACT_ATOMS: atom_id res chain seq x y z
N MET A 1 31.19 -26.25 -11.44
CA MET A 1 30.17 -25.29 -10.98
C MET A 1 29.89 -25.51 -9.51
N HIS A 2 30.22 -24.55 -8.67
CA HIS A 2 29.83 -24.56 -7.26
C HIS A 2 28.65 -23.59 -7.06
N HIS A 3 27.57 -24.04 -6.41
CA HIS A 3 26.52 -23.22 -5.77
C HIS A 3 25.64 -22.24 -6.59
N ILE A 4 25.51 -22.40 -7.90
CA ILE A 4 24.51 -21.62 -8.67
C ILE A 4 23.10 -22.25 -8.56
N GLN A 5 22.08 -21.41 -8.39
CA GLN A 5 20.68 -21.80 -8.54
C GLN A 5 20.14 -21.35 -9.90
N ILE A 6 19.52 -22.27 -10.64
CA ILE A 6 18.92 -21.98 -11.94
C ILE A 6 17.42 -22.26 -11.86
N ASN A 7 16.61 -21.25 -12.18
CA ASN A 7 15.15 -21.24 -11.98
C ASN A 7 14.76 -21.69 -10.55
N GLY A 8 15.51 -21.23 -9.53
CA GLY A 8 15.28 -21.60 -8.12
C GLY A 8 15.82 -22.98 -7.70
N ASN A 9 16.35 -23.78 -8.64
CA ASN A 9 16.87 -25.12 -8.36
C ASN A 9 18.38 -25.12 -8.17
N SER A 10 18.85 -25.75 -7.10
CA SER A 10 20.27 -26.05 -6.90
C SER A 10 20.74 -27.17 -7.84
N ARG A 11 22.03 -27.16 -8.20
CA ARG A 11 22.68 -28.26 -8.93
C ARG A 11 22.38 -29.62 -8.27
N PRO A 12 21.94 -30.65 -9.02
CA PRO A 12 21.76 -31.98 -8.47
C PRO A 12 23.09 -32.50 -7.89
N ASP A 13 23.08 -33.06 -6.68
CA ASP A 13 24.24 -33.76 -6.14
C ASP A 13 24.63 -34.91 -7.07
N ALA A 14 25.93 -35.07 -7.34
CA ALA A 14 26.50 -36.07 -8.25
C ALA A 14 26.41 -37.52 -7.71
N GLY A 15 25.24 -37.92 -7.22
CA GLY A 15 24.99 -39.18 -6.50
C GLY A 15 24.05 -40.17 -7.20
N ALA A 16 23.45 -39.84 -8.36
CA ALA A 16 22.45 -40.73 -8.98
C ALA A 16 22.63 -41.03 -10.49
N ALA A 17 23.69 -40.55 -11.14
CA ALA A 17 24.09 -41.03 -12.46
C ALA A 17 25.62 -41.09 -12.57
N SER A 18 26.11 -42.23 -13.05
CA SER A 18 27.51 -42.67 -13.22
C SER A 18 28.61 -41.59 -13.22
N THR A 19 29.56 -41.73 -12.28
CA THR A 19 31.00 -41.41 -12.37
C THR A 19 31.46 -40.42 -13.45
N ALA A 20 31.74 -39.18 -13.05
CA ALA A 20 32.86 -38.39 -13.58
C ALA A 20 33.24 -37.28 -12.58
N SER A 21 33.87 -37.66 -11.47
CA SER A 21 34.72 -36.70 -10.75
C SER A 21 35.89 -36.37 -11.67
N LEU A 22 36.31 -35.10 -11.72
CA LEU A 22 37.54 -34.64 -12.36
C LEU A 22 38.77 -35.27 -11.66
N SER A 23 39.05 -36.53 -11.97
CA SER A 23 40.37 -37.12 -11.92
C SER A 23 40.42 -38.21 -12.99
N THR A 24 41.47 -38.17 -13.82
CA THR A 24 41.78 -39.06 -14.94
C THR A 24 41.10 -38.79 -16.29
N PHE A 25 41.91 -38.31 -17.23
CA PHE A 25 41.70 -38.43 -18.67
C PHE A 25 41.67 -39.92 -19.05
N ALA A 26 40.50 -40.47 -19.39
CA ALA A 26 40.28 -41.65 -20.25
C ALA A 26 38.85 -42.22 -20.08
N VAL A 27 37.82 -41.43 -20.38
CA VAL A 27 36.44 -41.90 -20.56
C VAL A 27 35.89 -41.11 -21.77
N PRO A 28 35.17 -41.72 -22.73
CA PRO A 28 34.57 -40.96 -23.83
C PRO A 28 33.75 -39.80 -23.25
N PRO A 29 33.79 -38.59 -23.85
CA PRO A 29 33.06 -37.45 -23.32
C PRO A 29 31.57 -37.81 -23.20
N PRO A 30 30.87 -37.40 -22.13
CA PRO A 30 29.43 -37.62 -22.03
C PRO A 30 28.78 -37.11 -23.32
N SER A 31 28.01 -37.99 -23.95
CA SER A 31 27.28 -37.64 -25.17
C SER A 31 26.38 -36.45 -24.87
N VAL A 32 26.60 -35.33 -25.56
CA VAL A 32 25.72 -34.15 -25.50
C VAL A 32 24.50 -34.35 -26.42
N ALA A 33 24.35 -35.53 -27.02
CA ALA A 33 23.28 -35.84 -27.97
C ALA A 33 21.86 -35.87 -27.37
N ILE A 34 21.73 -35.51 -26.08
CA ILE A 34 20.46 -35.44 -25.35
C ILE A 34 19.90 -34.01 -25.26
N SER A 35 20.70 -32.98 -25.57
CA SER A 35 20.25 -31.58 -25.50
C SER A 35 21.08 -30.67 -26.40
N ASN A 36 20.42 -29.69 -27.01
CA ASN A 36 21.07 -28.59 -27.73
C ASN A 36 21.44 -27.41 -26.81
N TYR A 37 21.31 -27.55 -25.49
CA TYR A 37 21.53 -26.48 -24.53
C TYR A 37 22.53 -26.88 -23.45
N ILE A 38 23.48 -25.99 -23.19
CA ILE A 38 24.56 -26.20 -22.23
C ILE A 38 24.70 -25.01 -21.30
N LEU A 39 25.24 -25.25 -20.12
CA LEU A 39 25.73 -24.23 -19.20
C LEU A 39 27.25 -24.20 -19.31
N ILE A 40 27.83 -23.03 -19.55
CA ILE A 40 29.28 -22.82 -19.50
C ILE A 40 29.62 -21.91 -18.33
N GLN A 41 30.57 -22.31 -17.49
CA GLN A 41 31.17 -21.43 -16.49
C GLN A 41 32.50 -20.90 -17.00
N THR A 42 32.77 -19.62 -16.75
CA THR A 42 33.99 -18.95 -17.20
C THR A 42 34.77 -18.39 -16.02
N LYS A 43 36.05 -18.06 -16.24
CA LYS A 43 36.93 -17.50 -15.18
C LYS A 43 36.55 -16.06 -14.76
N GLY A 44 35.65 -15.43 -15.48
CA GLY A 44 35.26 -14.03 -15.34
C GLY A 44 34.43 -13.57 -16.53
N PRO A 45 33.96 -12.31 -16.55
CA PRO A 45 33.15 -11.78 -17.63
C PRO A 45 33.78 -11.94 -19.02
N LEU A 46 33.02 -12.46 -19.98
CA LEU A 46 33.49 -12.74 -21.33
C LEU A 46 33.84 -11.46 -22.12
N SER A 47 35.08 -11.37 -22.62
CA SER A 47 35.52 -10.33 -23.55
C SER A 47 34.93 -10.52 -24.96
N ALA A 48 35.01 -9.48 -25.81
CA ALA A 48 34.53 -9.57 -27.19
C ALA A 48 35.23 -10.69 -27.99
N GLN A 49 36.53 -10.90 -27.75
CA GLN A 49 37.31 -11.96 -28.39
C GLN A 49 36.90 -13.35 -27.89
N GLN A 50 36.62 -13.50 -26.59
CA GLN A 50 36.15 -14.76 -26.02
C GLN A 50 34.73 -15.11 -26.49
N LYS A 51 33.84 -14.11 -26.61
CA LYS A 51 32.52 -14.28 -27.23
C LYS A 51 32.62 -14.72 -28.69
N GLN A 52 33.60 -14.22 -29.44
CA GLN A 52 33.85 -14.66 -30.81
C GLN A 52 34.38 -16.10 -30.85
N ALA A 53 35.33 -16.45 -29.97
CA ALA A 53 35.86 -17.81 -29.89
C ALA A 53 34.79 -18.86 -29.54
N LEU A 54 33.80 -18.50 -28.71
CA LEU A 54 32.62 -19.33 -28.45
C LEU A 54 31.77 -19.51 -29.73
N ARG A 55 31.49 -18.43 -30.46
CA ARG A 55 30.76 -18.50 -31.75
C ARG A 55 31.48 -19.35 -32.79
N ASP A 56 32.80 -19.27 -32.87
CA ASP A 56 33.63 -20.07 -33.80
C ASP A 56 33.59 -21.58 -33.45
N LYS A 57 33.04 -21.93 -32.28
CA LYS A 57 32.77 -23.31 -31.84
C LYS A 57 31.27 -23.63 -31.81
N ASP A 58 30.45 -22.88 -32.55
CA ASP A 58 28.99 -23.06 -32.62
C ASP A 58 28.28 -22.92 -31.26
N VAL A 59 28.86 -22.14 -30.34
CA VAL A 59 28.21 -21.77 -29.07
C VAL A 59 27.52 -20.42 -29.22
N GLU A 60 26.20 -20.44 -29.06
CA GLU A 60 25.36 -19.26 -29.01
C GLU A 60 25.04 -18.91 -27.55
N ILE A 61 25.45 -17.74 -27.07
CA ILE A 61 25.10 -17.30 -25.71
C ILE A 61 23.65 -16.81 -25.71
N LEU A 62 22.79 -17.49 -24.95
CA LEU A 62 21.36 -17.17 -24.83
C LEU A 62 21.10 -16.30 -23.61
N GLU A 63 21.67 -16.66 -22.45
CA GLU A 63 21.37 -15.98 -21.19
C GLU A 63 22.55 -16.07 -20.21
N TYR A 64 22.75 -15.03 -19.41
CA TYR A 64 23.66 -15.07 -18.26
C TYR A 64 22.91 -15.54 -17.01
N LYS A 65 23.39 -16.58 -16.33
CA LYS A 65 22.72 -17.19 -15.16
C LYS A 65 23.31 -16.75 -13.81
N GLY A 66 24.37 -15.95 -13.79
CA GLY A 66 25.09 -15.53 -12.58
C GLY A 66 26.39 -16.29 -12.37
N GLU A 67 27.28 -15.80 -11.49
CA GLU A 67 28.56 -16.45 -11.14
C GLU A 67 29.43 -16.89 -12.35
N ASP A 68 29.42 -16.04 -13.39
CA ASP A 68 30.14 -16.30 -14.64
C ASP A 68 29.68 -17.56 -15.40
N VAL A 69 28.44 -17.99 -15.14
CA VAL A 69 27.72 -19.06 -15.84
C VAL A 69 26.80 -18.49 -16.92
N TYR A 70 26.83 -19.08 -18.10
CA TYR A 70 26.02 -18.70 -19.25
C TYR A 70 25.27 -19.92 -19.78
N LEU A 71 23.97 -19.76 -20.04
CA LEU A 71 23.15 -20.70 -20.79
C LEU A 71 23.38 -20.44 -22.28
N CYS A 72 23.71 -21.49 -23.00
CA CYS A 72 24.09 -21.43 -24.40
C CYS A 72 23.37 -22.48 -25.25
N GLY A 73 23.06 -22.13 -26.49
CA GLY A 73 22.75 -23.08 -27.54
C GLY A 73 24.05 -23.69 -28.09
N TYR A 74 24.07 -25.02 -28.23
CA TYR A 74 25.22 -25.79 -28.67
C TYR A 74 24.76 -27.11 -29.30
N LYS A 75 24.81 -27.18 -30.63
CA LYS A 75 24.39 -28.35 -31.43
C LYS A 75 25.42 -29.48 -31.59
N PRO A 76 26.73 -29.27 -31.40
CA PRO A 76 27.69 -30.38 -31.49
C PRO A 76 27.46 -31.45 -30.43
N THR A 77 27.66 -32.71 -30.82
CA THR A 77 27.36 -33.90 -29.99
C THR A 77 28.40 -34.20 -28.90
N THR A 78 29.44 -33.36 -28.77
CA THR A 78 30.53 -33.49 -27.79
C THR A 78 30.91 -32.14 -27.20
N LEU A 79 31.16 -32.08 -25.88
CA LEU A 79 31.71 -30.89 -25.20
C LEU A 79 33.22 -30.71 -25.41
N GLU A 80 33.90 -31.69 -26.03
CA GLU A 80 35.35 -31.70 -26.23
C GLU A 80 35.88 -30.41 -26.92
N PRO A 81 35.21 -29.81 -27.92
CA PRO A 81 35.66 -28.56 -28.52
C PRO A 81 35.73 -27.38 -27.53
N LEU A 82 34.86 -27.37 -26.53
CA LEU A 82 34.81 -26.32 -25.49
C LEU A 82 35.78 -26.63 -24.38
N ILE A 83 35.75 -27.88 -23.93
CA ILE A 83 36.57 -28.37 -22.83
C ILE A 83 38.04 -28.44 -23.23
N SER A 84 38.42 -28.65 -24.50
CA SER A 84 39.83 -28.80 -24.89
C SER A 84 40.41 -27.61 -25.64
N ASN A 85 39.60 -26.81 -26.35
CA ASN A 85 40.11 -25.66 -27.11
C ASN A 85 39.90 -24.30 -26.44
N LEU A 86 39.03 -24.20 -25.41
CA LEU A 86 38.68 -22.92 -24.77
C LEU A 86 39.00 -22.90 -23.26
N ARG A 87 39.84 -23.82 -22.75
CA ARG A 87 40.26 -23.93 -21.32
C ARG A 87 40.89 -22.67 -20.74
N ASP A 88 41.38 -21.78 -21.60
CA ASP A 88 41.99 -20.53 -21.18
C ASP A 88 41.00 -19.64 -20.43
N PHE A 89 39.70 -19.73 -20.74
CA PHE A 89 38.66 -18.91 -20.12
C PHE A 89 37.38 -19.65 -19.75
N VAL A 90 37.11 -20.85 -20.29
CA VAL A 90 36.01 -21.73 -19.85
C VAL A 90 36.52 -22.65 -18.74
N THR A 91 35.89 -22.60 -17.56
CA THR A 91 36.25 -23.41 -16.39
C THR A 91 35.45 -24.69 -16.28
N ASP A 92 34.19 -24.68 -16.74
CA ASP A 92 33.29 -25.83 -16.68
C ASP A 92 32.26 -25.76 -17.81
N ALA A 93 31.76 -26.91 -18.24
CA ALA A 93 30.66 -27.01 -19.21
C ALA A 93 29.82 -28.25 -18.90
N GLU A 94 28.50 -28.08 -18.79
CA GLU A 94 27.55 -29.16 -18.56
C GLU A 94 26.28 -29.00 -19.41
N VAL A 95 25.52 -30.07 -19.56
CA VAL A 95 24.21 -30.03 -20.23
C VAL A 95 23.20 -29.29 -19.35
N TYR A 96 22.33 -28.49 -19.96
CA TYR A 96 21.20 -27.89 -19.25
C TYR A 96 20.18 -28.98 -18.87
N HIS A 97 20.19 -29.39 -17.60
CA HIS A 97 19.42 -30.55 -17.14
C HIS A 97 17.93 -30.22 -16.90
N PRO A 98 16.99 -31.14 -17.20
CA PRO A 98 15.56 -30.98 -16.90
C PRO A 98 15.24 -30.63 -15.44
N ASP A 99 16.10 -31.02 -14.50
CA ASP A 99 15.92 -30.69 -13.08
C ASP A 99 15.98 -29.18 -12.79
N TYR A 100 16.60 -28.39 -13.68
CA TYR A 100 16.58 -26.93 -13.61
C TYR A 100 15.31 -26.31 -14.22
N VAL A 101 14.50 -27.07 -14.94
CA VAL A 101 13.41 -26.52 -15.77
C VAL A 101 12.16 -26.24 -14.93
N VAL A 102 11.75 -27.16 -14.07
CA VAL A 102 10.55 -27.00 -13.21
C VAL A 102 10.89 -26.18 -11.98
N GLU A 103 10.13 -25.12 -11.71
CA GLU A 103 10.25 -24.30 -10.50
C GLU A 103 10.14 -25.15 -9.21
N PRO A 104 10.90 -24.86 -8.12
CA PRO A 104 10.90 -25.67 -6.90
C PRO A 104 9.53 -25.90 -6.27
N ASP A 105 8.68 -24.88 -6.24
CA ASP A 105 7.38 -24.94 -5.56
C ASP A 105 6.42 -25.92 -6.25
N LEU A 106 6.51 -26.03 -7.58
CA LEU A 106 5.78 -27.01 -8.39
C LEU A 106 6.21 -28.47 -8.12
N LYS A 107 7.39 -28.70 -7.53
CA LYS A 107 7.91 -30.04 -7.18
C LYS A 107 7.36 -30.56 -5.85
N THR A 108 6.58 -29.74 -5.15
CA THR A 108 5.96 -30.09 -3.86
C THR A 108 4.45 -30.32 -4.03
N GLY A 109 3.86 -31.19 -3.21
CA GLY A 109 2.42 -31.53 -3.27
C GLY A 109 2.14 -32.94 -3.81
N ASN A 110 0.89 -33.21 -4.20
CA ASN A 110 0.48 -34.51 -4.73
C ASN A 110 0.59 -34.54 -6.27
N ASP A 111 1.02 -35.67 -6.83
CA ASP A 111 1.27 -35.85 -8.27
C ASP A 111 -0.02 -35.77 -9.12
N ASP A 112 -1.18 -36.05 -8.51
CA ASP A 112 -2.49 -35.97 -9.14
C ASP A 112 -3.11 -34.55 -9.12
N ASP A 113 -2.47 -33.59 -8.44
CA ASP A 113 -2.98 -32.21 -8.39
C ASP A 113 -2.80 -31.54 -9.75
N GLU A 114 -3.85 -30.87 -10.25
CA GLU A 114 -3.80 -30.06 -11.47
C GLU A 114 -3.06 -28.74 -11.22
N ALA A 115 -2.08 -28.41 -12.04
CA ALA A 115 -1.36 -27.14 -12.06
C ALA A 115 -1.55 -26.44 -13.42
N GLU A 116 -1.85 -25.15 -13.39
CA GLU A 116 -1.73 -24.31 -14.58
C GLU A 116 -0.30 -23.78 -14.63
N VAL A 117 0.40 -23.96 -15.76
CA VAL A 117 1.83 -23.67 -15.87
C VAL A 117 2.16 -22.94 -17.17
N GLU A 118 3.17 -22.07 -17.10
CA GLU A 118 3.74 -21.36 -18.23
C GLU A 118 5.00 -22.13 -18.62
N VAL A 119 4.93 -22.77 -19.79
CA VAL A 119 6.04 -23.46 -20.42
C VAL A 119 6.79 -22.44 -21.29
N ALA A 120 7.88 -21.90 -20.77
CA ALA A 120 8.73 -20.95 -21.47
C ALA A 120 9.80 -21.67 -22.30
N LEU A 121 10.00 -21.25 -23.54
CA LEU A 121 10.93 -21.87 -24.48
C LEU A 121 12.25 -21.08 -24.59
N HIS A 122 13.30 -21.71 -25.13
CA HIS A 122 14.58 -21.05 -25.39
C HIS A 122 14.51 -19.99 -26.51
N ASP A 123 15.33 -18.94 -26.40
CA ASP A 123 15.25 -17.75 -27.25
C ASP A 123 15.74 -17.93 -28.70
N ASN A 124 16.38 -19.06 -29.02
CA ASN A 124 16.91 -19.35 -30.35
C ASN A 124 16.08 -20.39 -31.13
N ILE A 125 14.88 -20.71 -30.65
CA ILE A 125 13.91 -21.53 -31.40
C ILE A 125 13.34 -20.68 -32.54
N GLY A 126 13.43 -21.21 -33.76
CA GLY A 126 12.91 -20.55 -34.95
C GLY A 126 11.39 -20.65 -35.06
N ASP A 127 10.77 -19.67 -35.71
CA ASP A 127 9.31 -19.61 -35.89
C ASP A 127 8.72 -20.87 -36.57
N ASN A 128 9.50 -21.54 -37.42
CA ASN A 128 9.10 -22.77 -38.11
C ASN A 128 9.06 -24.01 -37.20
N ASP A 129 9.78 -23.99 -36.09
CA ASP A 129 9.85 -25.11 -35.12
C ASP A 129 8.76 -25.00 -34.04
N MET A 130 8.17 -23.81 -33.86
CA MET A 130 7.15 -23.53 -32.86
C MET A 130 5.94 -24.47 -32.95
N SER A 131 5.47 -24.77 -34.16
CA SER A 131 4.35 -25.70 -34.37
C SER A 131 4.70 -27.13 -33.96
N ARG A 132 5.95 -27.57 -34.14
CA ARG A 132 6.41 -28.89 -33.68
C ARG A 132 6.46 -28.91 -32.15
N VAL A 133 7.07 -27.91 -31.53
CA VAL A 133 7.17 -27.80 -30.07
C VAL A 133 5.78 -27.74 -29.41
N ALA A 134 4.80 -27.06 -30.02
CA ALA A 134 3.40 -27.08 -29.55
C ALA A 134 2.81 -28.49 -29.50
N ASN A 135 3.06 -29.29 -30.55
CA ASN A 135 2.60 -30.68 -30.63
C ASN A 135 3.31 -31.55 -29.58
N ASP A 136 4.61 -31.33 -29.36
CA ASP A 136 5.39 -32.05 -28.36
C ASP A 136 4.89 -31.73 -26.94
N ILE A 137 4.62 -30.45 -26.64
CA ILE A 137 4.00 -30.01 -25.38
C ILE A 137 2.63 -30.69 -25.20
N ALA A 138 1.77 -30.66 -26.22
CA ALA A 138 0.45 -31.26 -26.17
C ALA A 138 0.51 -32.78 -25.89
N ALA A 139 1.43 -33.48 -26.55
CA ALA A 139 1.62 -34.92 -26.38
C ALA A 139 2.14 -35.30 -24.98
N GLN A 140 3.11 -34.55 -24.44
CA GLN A 140 3.65 -34.81 -23.09
C GLN A 140 2.68 -34.37 -21.98
N ALA A 141 1.91 -33.31 -22.22
CA ALA A 141 0.84 -32.85 -21.34
C ALA A 141 -0.41 -33.75 -21.37
N ASP A 142 -0.55 -34.61 -22.38
CA ASP A 142 -1.75 -35.42 -22.64
C ASP A 142 -3.02 -34.57 -22.84
N ILE A 143 -2.87 -33.48 -23.61
CA ILE A 143 -3.95 -32.53 -23.93
C ILE A 143 -4.09 -32.36 -25.45
N PRO A 144 -5.26 -31.94 -25.97
CA PRO A 144 -5.40 -31.58 -27.37
C PRO A 144 -4.44 -30.44 -27.75
N VAL A 145 -3.80 -30.52 -28.92
CA VAL A 145 -2.91 -29.45 -29.40
C VAL A 145 -3.60 -28.08 -29.51
N ALA A 146 -4.92 -28.06 -29.73
CA ALA A 146 -5.72 -26.84 -29.72
C ALA A 146 -5.72 -26.12 -28.34
N ASN A 147 -5.34 -26.81 -27.26
CA ASN A 147 -5.23 -26.27 -25.91
C ASN A 147 -3.80 -25.80 -25.59
N VAL A 148 -2.89 -25.83 -26.56
CA VAL A 148 -1.52 -25.31 -26.45
C VAL A 148 -1.44 -24.04 -27.31
N GLU A 149 -1.80 -22.91 -26.72
CA GLU A 149 -1.65 -21.60 -27.36
C GLU A 149 -0.25 -21.06 -27.09
N LEU A 150 0.60 -21.03 -28.14
CA LEU A 150 1.92 -20.44 -28.07
C LEU A 150 1.86 -18.94 -28.40
N HIS A 151 2.21 -18.10 -27.43
CA HIS A 151 2.38 -16.66 -27.61
C HIS A 151 3.76 -16.25 -27.09
N ASP A 152 4.53 -15.52 -27.90
CA ASP A 152 5.86 -15.00 -27.52
C ASP A 152 6.80 -16.06 -26.91
N ARG A 153 6.85 -17.25 -27.55
CA ARG A 153 7.67 -18.42 -27.13
C ARG A 153 7.32 -18.99 -25.75
N LYS A 154 6.06 -18.82 -25.33
CA LYS A 154 5.51 -19.39 -24.11
C LYS A 154 4.19 -20.07 -24.42
N ALA A 155 3.92 -21.19 -23.77
CA ALA A 155 2.62 -21.84 -23.76
C ALA A 155 2.06 -21.88 -22.34
N CYS A 156 0.82 -21.45 -22.16
CA CYS A 156 0.08 -21.70 -20.93
C CYS A 156 -0.71 -22.99 -21.08
N VAL A 157 -0.47 -23.96 -20.20
CA VAL A 157 -1.16 -25.26 -20.22
C VAL A 157 -1.59 -25.65 -18.82
N LYS A 158 -2.73 -26.33 -18.72
CA LYS A 158 -3.22 -26.91 -17.47
C LYS A 158 -3.01 -28.42 -17.50
N VAL A 159 -2.23 -28.93 -16.54
CA VAL A 159 -1.78 -30.33 -16.50
C VAL A 159 -1.68 -30.85 -15.07
N PRO A 160 -1.86 -32.16 -14.83
CA PRO A 160 -1.45 -32.79 -13.57
C PRO A 160 0.03 -32.57 -13.27
N LYS A 161 0.39 -32.37 -11.99
CA LYS A 161 1.79 -32.22 -11.56
C LYS A 161 2.68 -33.39 -11.97
N SER A 162 2.12 -34.61 -12.07
CA SER A 162 2.79 -35.80 -12.60
C SER A 162 3.33 -35.66 -14.04
N LYS A 163 2.83 -34.69 -14.82
CA LYS A 163 3.26 -34.42 -16.20
C LYS A 163 4.41 -33.41 -16.30
N LEU A 164 4.73 -32.67 -15.23
CA LEU A 164 5.75 -31.61 -15.25
C LEU A 164 7.15 -32.14 -15.60
N ALA A 165 7.50 -33.32 -15.09
CA ALA A 165 8.78 -33.97 -15.42
C ALA A 165 8.87 -34.43 -16.88
N GLN A 166 7.74 -34.67 -17.55
CA GLN A 166 7.69 -35.04 -18.97
C GLN A 166 7.84 -33.79 -19.84
N LEU A 167 7.16 -32.70 -19.48
CA LEU A 167 7.31 -31.40 -20.12
C LEU A 167 8.73 -30.85 -20.02
N ALA A 168 9.38 -31.01 -18.86
CA ALA A 168 10.76 -30.58 -18.64
C ALA A 168 11.81 -31.32 -19.50
N ARG A 169 11.45 -32.44 -20.12
CA ARG A 169 12.33 -33.23 -21.01
C ARG A 169 12.26 -32.79 -22.47
N ILE A 170 11.34 -31.89 -22.80
CA ILE A 170 11.33 -31.25 -24.12
C ILE A 170 12.51 -30.30 -24.13
N ASP A 171 13.49 -30.57 -25.00
CA ASP A 171 14.78 -29.87 -25.03
C ASP A 171 14.62 -28.36 -25.23
N GLU A 172 13.58 -27.96 -25.96
CA GLU A 172 13.22 -26.57 -26.22
C GLU A 172 12.63 -25.83 -25.02
N VAL A 173 12.25 -26.53 -23.94
CA VAL A 173 11.65 -25.93 -22.74
C VAL A 173 12.73 -25.45 -21.78
N LYS A 174 12.76 -24.13 -21.61
CA LYS A 174 13.72 -23.40 -20.78
C LYS A 174 13.28 -23.30 -19.32
N ALA A 175 11.99 -23.15 -19.07
CA ALA A 175 11.44 -23.06 -17.72
C ALA A 175 9.96 -23.46 -17.70
N ILE A 176 9.51 -24.05 -16.60
CA ILE A 176 8.10 -24.30 -16.31
C ILE A 176 7.82 -23.60 -14.97
N ASN A 177 7.07 -22.51 -15.06
CA ASN A 177 6.68 -21.69 -13.91
C ASN A 177 5.19 -21.89 -13.64
N GLU A 178 4.78 -21.82 -12.38
CA GLU A 178 3.35 -21.87 -12.06
C GLU A 178 2.66 -20.63 -12.65
N VAL A 179 1.60 -20.84 -13.45
CA VAL A 179 0.69 -19.76 -13.85
C VAL A 179 -0.14 -19.45 -12.62
N HIS A 180 0.35 -18.47 -11.90
CA HIS A 180 -0.38 -17.90 -10.80
C HIS A 180 -1.66 -17.28 -11.37
N THR A 181 -2.81 -17.76 -10.91
CA THR A 181 -4.09 -17.10 -11.18
C THR A 181 -3.99 -15.66 -10.71
N ARG A 182 -4.08 -14.72 -11.65
CA ARG A 182 -4.03 -13.29 -11.34
C ARG A 182 -5.25 -12.92 -10.51
N ARG A 183 -5.01 -12.13 -9.47
CA ARG A 183 -6.04 -11.57 -8.61
C ARG A 183 -5.75 -10.11 -8.31
N ILE A 184 -6.85 -9.53 -7.87
CA ILE A 184 -7.44 -8.25 -8.17
C ILE A 184 -6.60 -7.04 -7.73
N PHE A 185 -6.83 -5.81 -8.26
CA PHE A 185 -6.04 -4.60 -7.95
C PHE A 185 -6.80 -3.29 -7.53
N ASN A 186 -7.81 -3.35 -6.65
CA ASN A 186 -8.15 -2.26 -5.68
C ASN A 186 -8.38 -2.84 -4.27
N ASN A 187 -8.84 -4.10 -4.22
CA ASN A 187 -8.66 -5.06 -3.13
C ASN A 187 -7.29 -5.09 -2.39
N VAL A 188 -6.11 -4.84 -3.00
CA VAL A 188 -4.81 -5.04 -2.32
C VAL A 188 -4.67 -4.06 -1.17
N ALA A 189 -5.01 -2.79 -1.41
CA ALA A 189 -5.06 -1.79 -0.35
C ALA A 189 -6.10 -2.18 0.71
N CYS A 190 -7.31 -2.60 0.30
CA CYS A 190 -8.32 -3.10 1.24
C CYS A 190 -7.84 -4.32 2.05
N GLY A 191 -7.02 -5.20 1.49
CA GLY A 191 -6.42 -6.34 2.17
C GLY A 191 -5.37 -5.89 3.19
N ILE A 192 -4.44 -5.01 2.80
CA ILE A 192 -3.44 -4.41 3.69
C ILE A 192 -4.11 -3.67 4.87
N LEU A 193 -5.26 -3.05 4.62
CA LEU A 193 -6.07 -2.33 5.60
C LEU A 193 -7.03 -3.24 6.38
N GLU A 194 -7.13 -4.53 6.06
CA GLU A 194 -8.12 -5.46 6.63
C GLU A 194 -9.57 -4.92 6.53
N ALA A 195 -9.89 -4.21 5.45
CA ALA A 195 -11.15 -3.49 5.25
C ALA A 195 -12.34 -4.39 4.88
N ARG A 196 -12.09 -5.68 4.62
CA ARG A 196 -13.09 -6.69 4.25
C ARG A 196 -13.21 -7.82 5.25
N THR A 197 -12.39 -7.81 6.27
CA THR A 197 -12.33 -8.87 7.26
C THR A 197 -13.60 -8.86 8.10
N PRO A 198 -14.39 -9.95 8.09
CA PRO A 198 -15.56 -10.07 8.94
C PRO A 198 -15.20 -9.95 10.43
N VAL A 199 -16.08 -9.34 11.20
CA VAL A 199 -15.86 -9.08 12.63
C VAL A 199 -17.10 -9.38 13.47
N GLY A 200 -16.88 -9.58 14.78
CA GLY A 200 -17.95 -9.87 15.75
C GLY A 200 -18.50 -11.28 15.65
N THR A 201 -19.39 -11.64 16.58
CA THR A 201 -20.01 -12.98 16.64
C THR A 201 -20.93 -13.26 15.46
N ALA A 202 -21.52 -12.21 14.88
CA ALA A 202 -22.32 -12.27 13.67
C ALA A 202 -21.49 -12.36 12.38
N ASN A 203 -20.14 -12.37 12.48
CA ASN A 203 -19.22 -12.46 11.35
C ASN A 203 -19.56 -11.48 10.21
N THR A 204 -19.79 -10.22 10.58
CA THR A 204 -20.33 -9.19 9.68
C THR A 204 -19.21 -8.42 9.00
N THR A 205 -19.31 -8.23 7.69
CA THR A 205 -18.46 -7.31 6.93
C THR A 205 -19.17 -5.98 6.79
N TYR A 206 -18.64 -4.93 7.43
CA TYR A 206 -19.20 -3.58 7.33
C TYR A 206 -18.66 -2.86 6.09
N LYS A 207 -19.57 -2.23 5.32
CA LYS A 207 -19.24 -1.55 4.04
C LYS A 207 -19.70 -0.08 4.00
N GLY A 208 -19.97 0.53 5.15
CA GLY A 208 -20.32 1.95 5.26
C GLY A 208 -21.78 2.28 4.90
N LYS A 209 -22.67 1.27 4.92
CA LYS A 209 -24.10 1.45 4.68
C LYS A 209 -24.70 2.57 5.53
N GLY A 210 -25.55 3.40 4.90
CA GLY A 210 -26.22 4.51 5.56
C GLY A 210 -25.33 5.73 5.84
N GLN A 211 -24.04 5.68 5.52
CA GLN A 211 -23.15 6.83 5.64
C GLN A 211 -23.09 7.62 4.35
N VAL A 212 -22.84 8.93 4.49
CA VAL A 212 -22.61 9.84 3.37
C VAL A 212 -21.21 10.44 3.53
N VAL A 213 -20.41 10.32 2.47
CA VAL A 213 -19.05 10.88 2.41
C VAL A 213 -19.02 11.99 1.37
N CYS A 214 -18.53 13.16 1.77
CA CYS A 214 -18.21 14.24 0.85
C CYS A 214 -16.75 14.14 0.39
N VAL A 215 -16.53 14.16 -0.92
CA VAL A 215 -15.21 14.33 -1.54
C VAL A 215 -15.16 15.73 -2.13
N ALA A 216 -14.18 16.55 -1.72
CA ALA A 216 -13.92 17.84 -2.34
C ALA A 216 -12.60 17.77 -3.10
N ASP A 217 -12.70 17.72 -4.43
CA ASP A 217 -11.56 17.43 -5.33
C ASP A 217 -11.83 18.01 -6.73
N THR A 218 -11.02 17.68 -7.72
CA THR A 218 -11.04 18.22 -9.09
C THR A 218 -12.39 18.08 -9.78
N GLY A 219 -13.02 16.93 -9.75
CA GLY A 219 -14.34 16.73 -10.34
C GLY A 219 -14.85 15.31 -10.16
N PHE A 220 -15.98 15.01 -10.79
CA PHE A 220 -16.49 13.65 -10.87
C PHE A 220 -16.94 13.29 -12.28
N ASP A 221 -16.15 12.46 -12.94
CA ASP A 221 -16.38 11.87 -14.26
C ASP A 221 -17.06 12.85 -15.24
N THR A 222 -18.26 12.53 -15.73
CA THR A 222 -19.03 13.36 -16.69
C THR A 222 -19.65 14.61 -16.06
N GLY A 223 -19.55 14.78 -14.74
CA GLY A 223 -20.16 15.89 -14.02
C GLY A 223 -21.68 15.80 -13.93
N SER A 224 -22.27 14.65 -14.25
CA SER A 224 -23.71 14.42 -14.32
C SER A 224 -24.13 13.30 -13.37
N LEU A 225 -25.36 13.37 -12.85
CA LEU A 225 -26.01 12.27 -12.12
C LEU A 225 -26.62 11.21 -13.06
N ALA A 226 -26.34 11.31 -14.36
CA ALA A 226 -26.71 10.33 -15.37
C ALA A 226 -25.50 10.00 -16.25
N GLY A 227 -25.30 8.72 -16.56
CA GLY A 227 -24.23 8.27 -17.46
C GLY A 227 -22.83 8.50 -16.90
N TYR A 228 -22.66 8.46 -15.58
CA TYR A 228 -21.36 8.47 -14.93
C TYR A 228 -20.79 7.07 -14.74
N HIS A 229 -19.53 7.00 -14.34
CA HIS A 229 -18.76 5.79 -14.11
C HIS A 229 -19.54 4.74 -13.29
N GLU A 230 -19.68 3.54 -13.84
CA GLU A 230 -20.54 2.49 -13.29
C GLU A 230 -20.17 2.06 -11.86
N ALA A 231 -18.91 2.25 -11.47
CA ALA A 231 -18.40 1.90 -10.14
C ALA A 231 -19.15 2.57 -8.98
N PHE A 232 -20.01 3.55 -9.25
CA PHE A 232 -20.77 4.29 -8.24
C PHE A 232 -22.26 3.90 -8.21
N GLY A 233 -22.79 3.19 -9.22
CA GLY A 233 -24.20 2.75 -9.24
C GLY A 233 -25.17 3.93 -9.10
N ASP A 234 -26.05 3.90 -8.08
CA ASP A 234 -26.98 4.96 -7.71
C ASP A 234 -26.55 5.74 -6.44
N ARG A 235 -25.30 5.56 -6.01
CA ARG A 235 -24.81 6.05 -4.71
C ARG A 235 -24.35 7.50 -4.72
N VAL A 236 -24.36 8.18 -5.86
CA VAL A 236 -24.03 9.62 -5.95
C VAL A 236 -25.28 10.45 -5.69
N ILE A 237 -25.30 11.20 -4.59
CA ILE A 237 -26.48 11.97 -4.16
C ILE A 237 -26.48 13.36 -4.80
N SER A 238 -25.34 14.05 -4.79
CA SER A 238 -25.24 15.43 -5.26
C SER A 238 -23.84 15.77 -5.79
N LEU A 239 -23.81 16.65 -6.79
CA LEU A 239 -22.60 17.23 -7.37
C LEU A 239 -22.65 18.74 -7.22
N HIS A 240 -21.59 19.32 -6.66
CA HIS A 240 -21.47 20.75 -6.39
C HIS A 240 -20.34 21.35 -7.24
N ALA A 241 -20.70 22.10 -8.26
CA ALA A 241 -19.76 22.80 -9.13
C ALA A 241 -19.22 24.08 -8.46
N ARG A 242 -18.17 23.97 -7.64
CA ARG A 242 -17.60 25.11 -6.90
C ARG A 242 -16.56 25.89 -7.69
N GLY A 243 -15.71 25.20 -8.45
CA GLY A 243 -14.65 25.82 -9.25
C GLY A 243 -15.13 26.35 -10.61
N ARG A 244 -16.19 25.74 -11.17
CA ARG A 244 -16.92 26.21 -12.37
C ARG A 244 -18.42 26.37 -12.07
N PRO A 245 -18.82 27.33 -11.23
CA PRO A 245 -20.23 27.51 -10.86
C PRO A 245 -21.07 28.01 -12.05
N ALA A 246 -22.39 27.85 -11.94
CA ALA A 246 -23.33 28.33 -12.94
C ALA A 246 -23.16 29.84 -13.20
N ALA A 247 -23.20 30.26 -14.47
CA ALA A 247 -23.04 31.65 -14.87
C ALA A 247 -23.93 31.97 -16.06
N GLN A 248 -24.69 33.08 -15.97
CA GLN A 248 -25.39 33.74 -17.09
C GLN A 248 -26.04 32.80 -18.13
N GLY A 249 -26.89 31.87 -17.67
CA GLY A 249 -27.63 30.95 -18.56
C GLY A 249 -26.99 29.58 -18.75
N GLU A 250 -25.75 29.38 -18.31
CA GLU A 250 -25.05 28.10 -18.34
C GLU A 250 -25.10 27.38 -16.96
N PRO A 251 -25.35 26.06 -16.93
CA PRO A 251 -25.28 25.29 -15.70
C PRO A 251 -23.85 25.23 -15.15
N GLY A 252 -23.72 25.00 -13.84
CA GLY A 252 -22.41 24.74 -13.24
C GLY A 252 -21.84 23.42 -13.73
N ASN A 253 -20.52 23.33 -13.83
CA ASN A 253 -19.84 22.14 -14.32
C ASN A 253 -19.02 21.45 -13.22
N SER A 254 -19.28 20.16 -13.02
CA SER A 254 -18.61 19.28 -12.05
C SER A 254 -17.87 18.12 -12.70
N ASP A 255 -17.69 18.14 -14.03
CA ASP A 255 -16.87 17.16 -14.74
C ASP A 255 -15.43 17.13 -14.25
N ASP A 256 -14.76 16.01 -14.53
CA ASP A 256 -13.40 15.76 -14.08
C ASP A 256 -12.41 15.60 -15.25
N PRO A 257 -11.97 16.71 -15.84
CA PRO A 257 -10.95 16.67 -16.88
C PRO A 257 -9.54 16.40 -16.34
N ASP A 258 -9.34 16.50 -15.01
CA ASP A 258 -8.10 16.05 -14.38
C ASP A 258 -8.14 14.52 -14.17
N GLY A 259 -9.21 13.99 -13.58
CA GLY A 259 -9.39 12.56 -13.31
C GLY A 259 -8.99 12.15 -11.89
N HIS A 260 -8.23 12.99 -11.18
CA HIS A 260 -7.86 12.75 -9.79
C HIS A 260 -9.09 12.63 -8.89
N GLY A 261 -10.10 13.48 -9.06
CA GLY A 261 -11.28 13.52 -8.19
C GLY A 261 -12.14 12.26 -8.31
N THR A 262 -12.30 11.75 -9.53
CA THR A 262 -13.00 10.50 -9.82
C THR A 262 -12.27 9.31 -9.22
N HIS A 263 -10.94 9.29 -9.31
CA HIS A 263 -10.11 8.24 -8.70
C HIS A 263 -10.20 8.25 -7.18
N VAL A 264 -10.16 9.44 -6.57
CA VAL A 264 -10.35 9.67 -5.14
C VAL A 264 -11.73 9.18 -4.71
N CYS A 265 -12.80 9.56 -5.41
CA CYS A 265 -14.16 9.06 -5.14
C CYS A 265 -14.22 7.54 -5.20
N GLY A 266 -13.59 6.94 -6.22
CA GLY A 266 -13.55 5.50 -6.40
C GLY A 266 -12.83 4.80 -5.25
N SER A 267 -11.81 5.44 -4.67
CA SER A 267 -11.04 4.90 -3.53
C SER A 267 -11.78 5.01 -2.19
N VAL A 268 -12.82 5.84 -2.11
CA VAL A 268 -13.71 5.89 -0.93
C VAL A 268 -14.73 4.75 -0.97
N LEU A 269 -15.50 4.67 -2.07
CA LEU A 269 -16.72 3.85 -2.15
C LEU A 269 -16.97 3.20 -3.52
N GLY A 270 -16.04 3.28 -4.47
CA GLY A 270 -16.17 2.62 -5.77
C GLY A 270 -16.31 1.10 -5.64
N LYS A 271 -17.12 0.51 -6.50
CA LYS A 271 -17.31 -0.93 -6.64
C LYS A 271 -17.56 -1.30 -8.09
N GLY A 272 -16.70 -2.09 -8.70
CA GLY A 272 -16.91 -2.62 -10.05
C GLY A 272 -15.91 -3.73 -10.38
N ASP A 273 -15.91 -4.17 -11.62
CA ASP A 273 -15.03 -5.25 -12.09
C ASP A 273 -14.02 -4.73 -13.12
N HIS A 274 -12.82 -5.28 -13.07
CA HIS A 274 -11.76 -5.09 -14.05
C HIS A 274 -11.43 -6.45 -14.68
N ALA A 275 -11.23 -6.47 -16.00
CA ALA A 275 -11.06 -7.73 -16.74
C ALA A 275 -9.91 -8.61 -16.22
N GLU A 276 -8.73 -8.02 -16.02
CA GLU A 276 -7.54 -8.73 -15.52
C GLU A 276 -7.40 -8.70 -13.99
N GLU A 277 -7.96 -7.66 -13.37
CA GLU A 277 -7.79 -7.32 -11.98
C GLU A 277 -9.06 -7.57 -11.15
N GLY A 278 -10.02 -8.35 -11.65
CA GLY A 278 -11.35 -8.67 -11.07
C GLY A 278 -12.02 -7.57 -10.22
N GLU A 279 -12.63 -7.93 -9.09
CA GLU A 279 -13.50 -7.02 -8.30
C GLU A 279 -12.74 -5.88 -7.60
N ILE A 280 -12.82 -4.69 -8.16
CA ILE A 280 -12.34 -3.46 -7.57
C ILE A 280 -13.39 -2.92 -6.58
N GLU A 281 -13.14 -3.06 -5.28
CA GLU A 281 -14.06 -2.62 -4.23
C GLU A 281 -13.37 -1.80 -3.12
N ALA A 282 -13.77 -0.54 -2.94
CA ALA A 282 -13.23 0.38 -1.94
C ALA A 282 -13.91 0.26 -0.57
N PRO A 283 -13.26 0.62 0.56
CA PRO A 283 -13.69 0.26 1.91
C PRO A 283 -15.17 0.54 2.22
N ALA A 284 -15.72 1.67 1.77
CA ALA A 284 -17.11 2.04 2.04
C ALA A 284 -18.05 1.84 0.84
N SER A 285 -17.99 0.69 0.18
CA SER A 285 -18.76 0.39 -1.05
C SER A 285 -20.29 0.39 -0.88
N GLU A 286 -20.85 0.55 0.30
CA GLU A 286 -22.30 0.76 0.52
C GLU A 286 -22.64 2.16 1.03
N ALA A 287 -21.64 3.04 1.16
CA ALA A 287 -21.86 4.46 1.47
C ALA A 287 -22.35 5.22 0.23
N LYS A 288 -22.83 6.45 0.48
CA LYS A 288 -23.24 7.39 -0.54
C LYS A 288 -22.23 8.54 -0.70
N LEU A 289 -22.14 9.09 -1.90
CA LEU A 289 -21.21 10.15 -2.28
C LEU A 289 -21.91 11.50 -2.41
N VAL A 290 -21.30 12.54 -1.86
CA VAL A 290 -21.48 13.93 -2.26
C VAL A 290 -20.16 14.40 -2.85
N MET A 291 -20.17 15.00 -4.04
CA MET A 291 -18.95 15.54 -4.66
C MET A 291 -18.99 17.07 -4.68
N GLN A 292 -17.90 17.70 -4.27
CA GLN A 292 -17.62 19.10 -4.54
C GLN A 292 -16.49 19.21 -5.57
N SER A 293 -16.82 19.61 -6.81
CA SER A 293 -15.82 19.89 -7.84
C SER A 293 -15.18 21.26 -7.59
N LEU A 294 -13.89 21.23 -7.27
CA LEU A 294 -13.04 22.37 -6.96
C LEU A 294 -12.25 22.87 -8.17
N PHE A 295 -12.14 22.05 -9.23
CA PHE A 295 -11.38 22.40 -10.42
C PHE A 295 -11.91 23.71 -11.02
N ASP A 296 -11.05 24.67 -11.33
CA ASP A 296 -11.43 25.88 -12.06
C ASP A 296 -10.85 25.87 -13.48
N LYS A 297 -9.55 25.64 -13.61
CA LYS A 297 -8.79 25.59 -14.87
C LYS A 297 -7.47 24.85 -14.67
N PHE A 298 -6.84 24.43 -15.77
CA PHE A 298 -5.45 23.97 -15.72
C PHE A 298 -4.46 25.14 -15.62
N ASP A 299 -3.47 25.01 -14.73
CA ASP A 299 -2.26 25.82 -14.76
C ASP A 299 -1.29 25.26 -15.81
N LYS A 300 -1.14 26.02 -16.90
CA LYS A 300 -0.29 25.68 -18.05
C LYS A 300 1.10 26.35 -17.99
N SER A 301 1.47 26.93 -16.85
CA SER A 301 2.74 27.65 -16.67
C SER A 301 3.98 26.80 -16.90
N ARG A 302 3.87 25.46 -16.77
CA ARG A 302 4.97 24.50 -16.95
C ARG A 302 5.24 24.10 -18.40
N GLY A 303 4.39 24.52 -19.34
CA GLY A 303 4.58 24.28 -20.77
C GLY A 303 3.30 23.87 -21.48
N PRO A 304 3.39 23.66 -22.80
CA PRO A 304 2.23 23.31 -23.63
C PRO A 304 1.79 21.84 -23.49
N ASP A 305 2.61 20.97 -22.90
CA ASP A 305 2.31 19.54 -22.74
C ASP A 305 1.30 19.32 -21.59
N PRO A 306 0.10 18.75 -21.86
CA PRO A 306 -0.89 18.43 -20.83
C PRO A 306 -0.36 17.58 -19.67
N LYS A 307 0.67 16.75 -19.88
CA LYS A 307 1.31 15.95 -18.83
C LYS A 307 1.97 16.80 -17.73
N SER A 308 2.25 18.06 -18.03
CA SER A 308 2.92 18.99 -17.11
C SER A 308 1.96 19.95 -16.40
N TRP A 309 0.68 19.96 -16.80
CA TRP A 309 -0.32 20.85 -16.22
C TRP A 309 -0.71 20.40 -14.83
N ASN A 310 -1.06 21.35 -13.97
CA ASN A 310 -1.68 21.07 -12.67
C ASN A 310 -3.14 21.53 -12.72
N ALA A 311 -4.05 20.79 -12.09
CA ALA A 311 -5.38 21.30 -11.82
C ALA A 311 -5.33 22.48 -10.86
N GLY A 312 -5.94 23.60 -11.27
CA GLY A 312 -6.26 24.71 -10.38
C GLY A 312 -7.48 24.36 -9.53
N LEU A 313 -7.42 24.66 -8.24
CA LEU A 313 -8.46 24.34 -7.25
C LEU A 313 -9.16 25.61 -6.74
N GLY A 314 -9.51 26.53 -7.64
CA GLY A 314 -10.14 27.80 -7.29
C GLY A 314 -11.47 27.66 -6.53
N GLY A 315 -12.15 26.51 -6.64
CA GLY A 315 -13.41 26.23 -5.97
C GLY A 315 -13.33 26.00 -4.46
N ILE A 316 -12.12 25.89 -3.88
CA ILE A 316 -11.93 25.81 -2.41
C ILE A 316 -12.52 27.06 -1.74
N GLY A 317 -12.37 28.23 -2.38
CA GLY A 317 -12.78 29.51 -1.83
C GLY A 317 -11.93 29.95 -0.63
N SER A 318 -12.40 30.94 0.12
CA SER A 318 -11.67 31.53 1.25
C SER A 318 -12.19 31.11 2.64
N SER A 319 -13.18 30.22 2.68
CA SER A 319 -13.98 29.92 3.89
C SER A 319 -14.23 28.42 4.02
N TYR A 320 -13.53 27.79 4.97
CA TYR A 320 -13.76 26.39 5.35
C TYR A 320 -15.17 26.12 5.88
N PRO A 321 -15.82 27.01 6.64
CA PRO A 321 -17.23 26.84 6.98
C PRO A 321 -18.15 26.70 5.76
N ASP A 322 -17.86 27.41 4.66
CA ASP A 322 -18.66 27.30 3.42
C ASP A 322 -18.32 26.04 2.62
N LEU A 323 -17.10 25.53 2.75
CA LEU A 323 -16.70 24.25 2.16
C LEU A 323 -17.42 23.09 2.87
N PHE A 324 -17.42 23.09 4.21
CA PHE A 324 -17.90 21.97 5.02
C PHE A 324 -19.40 22.03 5.35
N GLY A 325 -19.93 23.22 5.67
CA GLY A 325 -21.26 23.36 6.28
C GLY A 325 -22.43 23.04 5.37
N GLY A 326 -22.31 23.29 4.06
CA GLY A 326 -23.36 22.97 3.09
C GLY A 326 -23.61 21.46 3.02
N VAL A 327 -22.55 20.70 2.74
CA VAL A 327 -22.60 19.24 2.58
C VAL A 327 -22.87 18.51 3.90
N PHE A 328 -22.44 19.09 5.03
CA PHE A 328 -22.81 18.56 6.35
C PHE A 328 -24.34 18.58 6.55
N ARG A 329 -25.03 19.64 6.12
CA ARG A 329 -26.50 19.72 6.15
C ARG A 329 -27.18 18.79 5.16
N GLU A 330 -26.48 18.37 4.10
CA GLU A 330 -26.92 17.31 3.16
C GLU A 330 -26.69 15.90 3.73
N GLY A 331 -26.13 15.78 4.94
CA GLY A 331 -25.90 14.52 5.64
C GLY A 331 -24.48 13.98 5.54
N ALA A 332 -23.57 14.66 4.82
CA ALA A 332 -22.18 14.26 4.73
C ALA A 332 -21.42 14.56 6.03
N THR A 333 -21.34 13.57 6.91
CA THR A 333 -20.63 13.66 8.20
C THR A 333 -19.14 13.35 8.10
N ILE A 334 -18.69 12.87 6.94
CA ILE A 334 -17.28 12.64 6.62
C ILE A 334 -16.94 13.48 5.41
N HIS A 335 -15.83 14.22 5.48
CA HIS A 335 -15.35 15.06 4.40
C HIS A 335 -13.87 14.81 4.16
N THR A 336 -13.53 14.38 2.95
CA THR A 336 -12.15 14.03 2.58
C THR A 336 -11.59 14.98 1.55
N ASN A 337 -10.32 15.32 1.71
CA ASN A 337 -9.61 16.33 0.92
C ASN A 337 -8.23 15.79 0.52
N SER A 338 -8.07 15.47 -0.76
CA SER A 338 -6.83 14.92 -1.32
C SER A 338 -5.96 16.01 -1.98
N TRP A 339 -5.91 17.18 -1.34
CA TRP A 339 -5.18 18.36 -1.78
C TRP A 339 -4.61 19.11 -0.58
N GLY A 340 -3.66 20.01 -0.82
CA GLY A 340 -3.07 20.85 0.21
C GLY A 340 -2.11 21.87 -0.38
N GLY A 341 -1.80 22.91 0.41
CA GLY A 341 -0.77 23.88 0.06
C GLY A 341 0.65 23.32 0.13
N PRO A 342 1.67 24.13 -0.21
CA PRO A 342 3.07 23.76 0.03
C PRO A 342 3.32 23.50 1.53
N PRO A 343 4.44 22.85 1.89
CA PRO A 343 4.79 22.63 3.29
C PRO A 343 4.78 23.93 4.09
N GLN A 344 3.99 23.97 5.16
CA GLN A 344 3.84 25.15 6.01
C GLN A 344 3.66 24.75 7.48
N PRO A 345 4.09 25.62 8.42
CA PRO A 345 3.73 25.45 9.82
C PRO A 345 2.21 25.59 10.01
N TYR A 346 1.73 25.44 11.25
CA TYR A 346 0.37 25.83 11.58
C TYR A 346 0.14 27.31 11.22
N VAL A 347 -0.89 27.60 10.43
CA VAL A 347 -1.21 28.97 10.01
C VAL A 347 -2.64 29.31 10.41
N GLU A 348 -2.81 30.47 11.07
CA GLU A 348 -4.11 30.95 11.54
C GLU A 348 -5.18 31.09 10.43
N ARG A 349 -4.76 31.34 9.18
CA ARG A 349 -5.67 31.44 8.04
C ARG A 349 -6.23 30.10 7.57
N GLU A 350 -5.48 29.00 7.75
CA GLU A 350 -5.84 27.69 7.22
C GLU A 350 -6.23 26.74 8.35
N SER A 351 -5.24 26.28 9.10
CA SER A 351 -5.41 25.25 10.14
C SER A 351 -6.33 25.70 11.27
N ALA A 352 -6.21 26.96 11.73
CA ALA A 352 -7.06 27.47 12.81
C ALA A 352 -8.53 27.65 12.40
N ARG A 353 -8.80 27.95 11.12
CA ARG A 353 -10.18 28.04 10.62
C ARG A 353 -10.83 26.66 10.51
N ILE A 354 -10.07 25.65 10.09
CA ILE A 354 -10.51 24.25 10.10
C ILE A 354 -10.79 23.81 11.54
N ASP A 355 -9.83 24.00 12.45
CA ASP A 355 -9.99 23.62 13.86
C ASP A 355 -11.17 24.37 14.51
N SER A 356 -11.39 25.65 14.18
CA SER A 356 -12.51 26.45 14.68
C SER A 356 -13.86 25.91 14.20
N TYR A 357 -13.97 25.52 12.93
CA TYR A 357 -15.18 24.91 12.41
C TYR A 357 -15.46 23.56 13.08
N LEU A 358 -14.44 22.70 13.23
CA LEU A 358 -14.59 21.38 13.84
C LEU A 358 -14.86 21.44 15.34
N TRP A 359 -14.32 22.45 16.03
CA TRP A 359 -14.69 22.72 17.42
C TRP A 359 -16.19 23.00 17.56
N GLY A 360 -16.80 23.70 16.59
CA GLY A 360 -18.24 23.94 16.54
C GLY A 360 -19.07 22.75 16.05
N ASN A 361 -18.48 21.84 15.27
CA ASN A 361 -19.14 20.71 14.61
C ASN A 361 -18.39 19.41 14.92
N LYS A 362 -18.40 19.01 16.20
CA LYS A 362 -17.60 17.90 16.73
C LYS A 362 -18.01 16.52 16.20
N ASP A 363 -19.11 16.42 15.47
CA ASP A 363 -19.64 15.21 14.83
C ASP A 363 -19.31 15.13 13.33
N MET A 364 -18.54 16.08 12.80
CA MET A 364 -18.01 16.05 11.43
C MET A 364 -16.55 15.57 11.40
N THR A 365 -16.29 14.45 10.73
CA THR A 365 -14.93 13.92 10.53
C THR A 365 -14.34 14.50 9.26
N VAL A 366 -13.21 15.21 9.38
CA VAL A 366 -12.50 15.78 8.23
C VAL A 366 -11.13 15.15 8.06
N LEU A 367 -10.81 14.76 6.83
CA LEU A 367 -9.53 14.17 6.45
C LEU A 367 -8.76 15.08 5.49
N PHE A 368 -7.44 15.12 5.64
CA PHE A 368 -6.53 15.77 4.70
C PHE A 368 -5.33 14.88 4.39
N ALA A 369 -4.93 14.86 3.13
CA ALA A 369 -3.67 14.28 2.70
C ALA A 369 -2.48 15.00 3.37
N ALA A 370 -1.51 14.25 3.87
CA ALA A 370 -0.30 14.80 4.51
C ALA A 370 0.51 15.69 3.55
N GLY A 371 0.49 15.39 2.26
CA GLY A 371 1.26 16.04 1.21
C GLY A 371 2.29 15.10 0.57
N ASN A 372 2.76 15.48 -0.62
CA ASN A 372 3.73 14.71 -1.42
C ASN A 372 5.10 15.44 -1.50
N SER A 373 5.47 16.14 -0.43
CA SER A 373 6.66 17.00 -0.38
C SER A 373 7.85 16.34 0.31
N GLY A 374 7.79 15.03 0.57
CA GLY A 374 8.94 14.25 1.01
C GLY A 374 10.07 14.32 -0.02
N VAL A 375 11.29 14.51 0.49
CA VAL A 375 12.54 14.54 -0.25
C VAL A 375 13.64 13.89 0.60
N ASP A 376 14.63 13.30 -0.04
CA ASP A 376 15.86 12.81 0.56
C ASP A 376 17.01 13.30 -0.33
N ILE A 377 17.30 14.60 -0.20
CA ILE A 377 18.32 15.30 -1.01
C ILE A 377 19.59 15.61 -0.21
N ASP A 378 19.62 15.22 1.05
CA ASP A 378 20.73 15.49 1.95
C ASP A 378 21.81 14.38 1.85
N ARG A 379 22.76 14.38 2.78
CA ARG A 379 23.86 13.38 2.82
C ARG A 379 23.59 12.23 3.80
N ASN A 380 22.35 12.05 4.25
CA ASN A 380 21.91 10.98 5.13
C ASN A 380 20.93 10.06 4.41
N PRO A 381 21.40 9.37 3.35
CA PRO A 381 20.51 8.71 2.41
C PRO A 381 19.73 7.58 3.07
N GLY A 382 18.45 7.47 2.72
CA GLY A 382 17.55 6.46 3.27
C GLY A 382 16.54 6.98 4.29
N HIS A 383 16.56 8.27 4.60
CA HIS A 383 15.63 8.92 5.51
C HIS A 383 14.99 10.14 4.84
N VAL A 384 13.67 10.15 4.72
CA VAL A 384 12.94 11.29 4.16
C VAL A 384 12.97 12.48 5.14
N ASP A 385 13.29 13.66 4.63
CA ASP A 385 13.43 14.89 5.41
C ASP A 385 12.13 15.27 6.16
N PRO A 386 12.24 15.70 7.43
CA PRO A 386 11.08 16.06 8.25
C PRO A 386 10.44 17.38 7.82
N TYR A 387 9.28 17.66 8.41
CA TYR A 387 8.55 18.94 8.33
C TYR A 387 8.04 19.33 6.94
N SER A 388 7.54 18.35 6.21
CA SER A 388 7.04 18.50 4.83
C SER A 388 5.51 18.52 4.74
N LEU A 389 4.79 18.56 5.87
CA LEU A 389 3.33 18.55 5.94
C LEU A 389 2.69 19.82 5.34
N SER A 390 1.57 19.66 4.65
CA SER A 390 0.78 20.77 4.10
C SER A 390 0.06 21.59 5.19
N ALA A 391 -0.32 22.82 4.87
CA ALA A 391 -0.97 23.75 5.82
C ALA A 391 -2.27 23.21 6.44
N GLN A 392 -3.07 22.45 5.69
CA GLN A 392 -4.31 21.86 6.18
C GLN A 392 -4.04 20.60 7.02
N ALA A 393 -3.04 19.81 6.62
CA ALA A 393 -2.61 18.58 7.29
C ALA A 393 -2.07 18.80 8.70
N VAL A 394 -1.62 20.02 9.05
CA VAL A 394 -1.15 20.34 10.40
C VAL A 394 -2.27 20.74 11.37
N SER A 395 -3.53 20.80 10.93
CA SER A 395 -4.69 21.06 11.83
C SER A 395 -4.80 19.99 12.91
N LYS A 396 -5.20 20.36 14.13
CA LYS A 396 -5.29 19.44 15.28
C LYS A 396 -6.44 18.44 15.12
N ASN A 397 -7.57 18.94 14.63
CA ASN A 397 -8.84 18.24 14.70
C ASN A 397 -9.14 17.36 13.48
N VAL A 398 -8.31 17.43 12.43
CA VAL A 398 -8.42 16.58 11.25
C VAL A 398 -7.72 15.25 11.46
N ILE A 399 -8.09 14.26 10.64
CA ILE A 399 -7.29 13.04 10.42
C ILE A 399 -6.36 13.30 9.24
N THR A 400 -5.07 13.38 9.52
CA THR A 400 -4.03 13.58 8.51
C THR A 400 -3.49 12.23 8.07
N VAL A 401 -3.49 11.97 6.76
CA VAL A 401 -3.17 10.66 6.21
C VAL A 401 -1.89 10.70 5.37
N GLY A 402 -0.88 9.94 5.79
CA GLY A 402 0.32 9.67 5.00
C GLY A 402 0.18 8.43 4.12
N ALA A 403 1.16 8.21 3.25
CA ALA A 403 1.17 7.08 2.32
C ALA A 403 2.23 6.05 2.71
N SER A 404 1.80 4.81 2.93
CA SER A 404 2.67 3.64 2.82
C SER A 404 2.73 3.18 1.37
N GLU A 405 3.64 2.26 1.09
CA GLU A 405 3.57 1.55 -0.17
C GLU A 405 2.38 0.58 -0.22
N ASN A 406 1.98 0.27 -1.43
CA ASN A 406 1.10 -0.86 -1.73
C ASN A 406 1.93 -2.11 -2.05
N CYS A 407 1.30 -3.27 -2.22
CA CYS A 407 2.00 -4.52 -2.59
C CYS A 407 1.69 -4.90 -4.05
N ARG A 408 2.37 -4.24 -4.98
CA ARG A 408 2.29 -4.44 -6.43
C ARG A 408 3.67 -4.49 -7.12
N PRO A 409 4.58 -5.39 -6.70
CA PRO A 409 5.96 -5.38 -7.17
C PRO A 409 6.08 -5.56 -8.70
N ASN A 410 5.06 -6.15 -9.32
CA ASN A 410 5.04 -6.49 -10.74
C ASN A 410 4.32 -5.46 -11.63
N VAL A 411 3.69 -4.42 -11.05
CA VAL A 411 3.02 -3.40 -11.87
C VAL A 411 4.06 -2.61 -12.65
N LYS A 412 3.96 -2.72 -13.97
CA LYS A 412 4.89 -2.09 -14.91
C LYS A 412 4.40 -0.70 -15.25
N SER A 413 5.35 0.23 -15.34
CA SER A 413 5.09 1.60 -15.74
C SER A 413 5.73 1.90 -17.10
N PRO A 414 4.98 2.44 -18.08
CA PRO A 414 5.55 2.88 -19.36
C PRO A 414 6.65 3.92 -19.20
N VAL A 415 6.58 4.78 -18.18
CA VAL A 415 7.64 5.78 -17.92
C VAL A 415 8.91 5.15 -17.34
N ALA A 416 8.84 3.92 -16.84
CA ALA A 416 9.97 3.12 -16.39
C ALA A 416 10.46 2.12 -17.47
N GLY A 417 10.09 2.33 -18.74
CA GLY A 417 10.43 1.39 -19.82
C GLY A 417 9.76 0.03 -19.65
N ASN A 418 8.51 0.03 -19.17
CA ASN A 418 7.71 -1.16 -18.90
C ASN A 418 8.32 -2.10 -17.84
N LYS A 419 8.95 -1.51 -16.83
CA LYS A 419 9.47 -2.18 -15.63
C LYS A 419 8.73 -1.66 -14.37
N PRO A 420 8.86 -2.33 -13.21
CA PRO A 420 8.42 -1.75 -11.96
C PRO A 420 9.03 -0.37 -11.73
N LEU A 421 8.21 0.56 -11.24
CA LEU A 421 8.65 1.93 -10.98
C LEU A 421 9.50 1.97 -9.72
N VAL A 422 10.62 2.69 -9.76
CA VAL A 422 11.48 2.94 -8.60
C VAL A 422 11.54 4.43 -8.29
N TYR A 423 11.81 4.82 -7.04
CA TYR A 423 11.82 6.25 -6.66
C TYR A 423 12.92 7.07 -7.36
N GLY A 424 13.97 6.43 -7.87
CA GLY A 424 15.02 7.07 -8.66
C GLY A 424 14.52 7.73 -9.96
N ALA A 425 13.29 7.41 -10.40
CA ALA A 425 12.61 8.14 -11.47
C ALA A 425 12.42 9.63 -11.12
N TRP A 426 12.34 9.97 -9.82
CA TRP A 426 12.33 11.35 -9.31
C TRP A 426 13.68 11.73 -8.72
N ARG A 427 14.75 11.64 -9.52
CA ARG A 427 16.14 11.91 -9.12
C ARG A 427 16.37 13.29 -8.48
N SER A 428 15.51 14.28 -8.72
CA SER A 428 15.58 15.59 -8.05
C SER A 428 15.10 15.56 -6.59
N LYS A 429 14.37 14.53 -6.19
CA LYS A 429 13.87 14.32 -4.82
C LYS A 429 14.54 13.15 -4.11
N PHE A 430 14.91 12.10 -4.86
CA PHE A 430 15.50 10.87 -4.34
C PHE A 430 16.75 10.46 -5.16
N PRO A 431 17.83 11.26 -5.11
CA PRO A 431 19.06 11.02 -5.89
C PRO A 431 19.90 9.81 -5.43
N PHE A 432 19.75 9.33 -4.19
CA PHE A 432 20.66 8.36 -3.57
C PHE A 432 19.94 7.10 -3.08
N GLY A 433 20.65 5.96 -3.05
CA GLY A 433 20.16 4.71 -2.48
C GLY A 433 20.26 4.72 -0.94
N PRO A 434 19.39 4.00 -0.21
CA PRO A 434 18.54 2.92 -0.72
C PRO A 434 17.26 3.38 -1.45
N ILE A 435 16.73 4.58 -1.17
CA ILE A 435 15.44 5.04 -1.74
C ILE A 435 15.46 5.05 -3.28
N SER A 436 16.50 5.59 -3.91
CA SER A 436 16.52 5.75 -5.38
C SER A 436 16.40 4.44 -6.18
N VAL A 437 16.76 3.30 -5.59
CA VAL A 437 16.70 1.98 -6.25
C VAL A 437 15.52 1.16 -5.76
N ASP A 438 14.76 1.68 -4.81
CA ASP A 438 13.64 1.01 -4.17
C ASP A 438 12.40 1.04 -5.06
N ASN A 439 11.67 -0.08 -5.10
CA ASN A 439 10.44 -0.20 -5.85
C ASN A 439 9.34 0.57 -5.10
N VAL A 440 8.50 1.30 -5.83
CA VAL A 440 7.49 2.16 -5.18
C VAL A 440 6.33 1.38 -4.57
N ALA A 441 6.22 0.08 -4.83
CA ALA A 441 5.07 -0.72 -4.44
C ALA A 441 5.42 -2.19 -4.21
N ASP A 442 6.43 -2.49 -3.42
CA ASP A 442 6.76 -3.89 -3.07
C ASP A 442 6.65 -4.20 -1.59
N ASN A 443 6.63 -3.19 -0.72
CA ASN A 443 6.66 -3.40 0.72
C ASN A 443 5.65 -2.53 1.49
N PRO A 444 4.49 -3.09 1.88
CA PRO A 444 3.48 -2.37 2.69
C PRO A 444 3.95 -1.90 4.08
N GLU A 445 5.09 -2.38 4.57
CA GLU A 445 5.72 -1.90 5.81
C GLU A 445 6.64 -0.68 5.56
N GLY A 446 6.97 -0.40 4.29
CA GLY A 446 7.68 0.80 3.84
C GLY A 446 6.75 2.00 3.71
N MET A 447 7.26 3.16 4.09
CA MET A 447 6.57 4.41 3.77
C MET A 447 6.87 4.84 2.34
N ALA A 448 5.87 5.39 1.65
CA ALA A 448 6.12 5.95 0.33
C ALA A 448 7.08 7.15 0.44
N ALA A 449 8.16 7.17 -0.35
CA ALA A 449 9.23 8.15 -0.17
C ALA A 449 8.77 9.62 -0.34
N PHE A 450 7.76 9.86 -1.18
CA PHE A 450 7.17 11.19 -1.36
C PHE A 450 6.25 11.62 -0.21
N SER A 451 5.81 10.70 0.65
CA SER A 451 4.87 11.01 1.73
C SER A 451 5.50 12.03 2.68
N SER A 452 4.83 13.17 2.83
CA SER A 452 5.25 14.21 3.76
C SER A 452 5.38 13.66 5.18
N ARG A 453 6.44 14.08 5.87
CA ARG A 453 6.80 13.68 7.23
C ARG A 453 6.59 14.84 8.19
N GLY A 454 6.18 14.51 9.41
CA GLY A 454 6.17 15.46 10.51
C GLY A 454 7.57 15.67 11.10
N PRO A 455 7.64 16.09 12.38
CA PRO A 455 6.51 16.59 13.17
C PRO A 455 5.97 17.91 12.60
N THR A 456 4.87 18.42 13.15
CA THR A 456 4.37 19.76 12.79
C THR A 456 5.31 20.87 13.28
N ARG A 457 5.21 22.06 12.68
CA ARG A 457 5.91 23.27 13.15
C ARG A 457 4.93 24.36 13.59
N PRO A 458 5.31 25.16 14.60
CA PRO A 458 6.53 25.07 15.41
C PRO A 458 6.41 24.16 16.63
N ASP A 459 5.23 23.58 16.87
CA ASP A 459 4.87 22.98 18.16
C ASP A 459 5.23 21.51 18.30
N GLY A 460 5.56 20.80 17.21
CA GLY A 460 6.15 19.47 17.29
C GLY A 460 5.15 18.31 17.39
N ARG A 461 3.85 18.54 17.12
CA ARG A 461 2.84 17.46 17.12
C ARG A 461 3.18 16.36 16.13
N ILE A 462 2.82 15.13 16.51
CA ILE A 462 2.93 13.94 15.69
C ILE A 462 1.90 14.00 14.57
N LYS A 463 2.39 14.05 13.32
CA LYS A 463 1.63 13.98 12.09
C LYS A 463 2.49 13.27 11.02
N PRO A 464 1.90 12.54 10.05
CA PRO A 464 0.48 12.23 9.91
C PRO A 464 -0.09 11.48 11.13
N ASP A 465 -1.42 11.44 11.29
CA ASP A 465 -2.02 10.66 12.38
C ASP A 465 -1.91 9.16 12.07
N VAL A 466 -2.22 8.80 10.82
CA VAL A 466 -2.21 7.41 10.34
C VAL A 466 -1.68 7.36 8.91
N VAL A 467 -1.37 6.15 8.46
CA VAL A 467 -0.96 5.90 7.07
C VAL A 467 -1.74 4.77 6.45
N ALA A 468 -1.83 4.79 5.13
CA ALA A 468 -2.48 3.77 4.31
C ALA A 468 -1.76 3.64 2.97
N PRO A 469 -1.95 2.53 2.23
CA PRO A 469 -1.36 2.38 0.90
C PRO A 469 -1.68 3.56 -0.01
N GLY A 470 -0.65 4.15 -0.60
CA GLY A 470 -0.78 5.32 -1.47
C GLY A 470 0.05 5.24 -2.75
N THR A 471 0.67 4.09 -3.06
CA THR A 471 1.39 3.88 -4.32
C THR A 471 0.63 2.90 -5.20
N THR A 472 0.67 3.13 -6.52
CA THR A 472 0.05 2.23 -7.52
C THR A 472 -1.39 1.80 -7.16
N ILE A 473 -2.21 2.74 -6.71
CA ILE A 473 -3.62 2.49 -6.36
C ILE A 473 -4.45 2.55 -7.64
N LEU A 474 -5.12 1.44 -7.98
CA LEU A 474 -6.03 1.37 -9.12
C LEU A 474 -7.45 1.63 -8.66
N SER A 475 -8.08 2.63 -9.27
CA SER A 475 -9.42 3.11 -8.93
C SER A 475 -10.08 3.71 -10.17
N ALA A 476 -11.32 4.19 -10.03
CA ALA A 476 -12.14 4.69 -11.12
C ALA A 476 -11.43 5.78 -11.93
N ARG A 477 -11.46 5.65 -13.25
CA ARG A 477 -10.90 6.60 -14.20
C ARG A 477 -12.01 7.48 -14.76
N SER A 478 -11.81 8.80 -14.73
CA SER A 478 -12.74 9.71 -15.40
C SER A 478 -12.72 9.47 -16.92
N SER A 479 -13.90 9.45 -17.52
CA SER A 479 -14.09 9.44 -18.97
C SER A 479 -13.80 10.80 -19.62
N GLN A 480 -13.71 11.86 -18.81
CA GLN A 480 -13.52 13.24 -19.26
C GLN A 480 -12.07 13.72 -19.21
N ILE A 481 -11.12 12.86 -18.84
CA ILE A 481 -9.70 13.24 -18.70
C ILE A 481 -9.22 13.93 -19.98
N GLU A 482 -8.62 15.11 -19.81
CA GLU A 482 -8.02 15.89 -20.88
C GLU A 482 -7.00 15.03 -21.65
N PRO A 483 -7.08 14.93 -22.99
CA PRO A 483 -6.18 14.08 -23.76
C PRO A 483 -4.70 14.35 -23.48
N GLY A 484 -3.98 13.31 -23.07
CA GLY A 484 -2.56 13.38 -22.71
C GLY A 484 -2.29 13.91 -21.30
N HIS A 485 -3.31 14.33 -20.56
CA HIS A 485 -3.22 14.66 -19.14
C HIS A 485 -3.30 13.37 -18.30
N HIS A 486 -2.49 13.29 -17.23
CA HIS A 486 -2.16 12.05 -16.49
C HIS A 486 -1.73 10.87 -17.39
N GLY A 487 -0.43 10.58 -17.39
CA GLY A 487 0.07 9.36 -18.04
C GLY A 487 -0.14 8.12 -17.17
N GLU A 488 0.23 6.95 -17.71
CA GLU A 488 0.26 5.66 -17.00
C GLU A 488 1.47 5.53 -16.05
N SER A 489 1.90 6.65 -15.46
CA SER A 489 3.17 6.74 -14.74
C SER A 489 3.23 5.81 -13.54
N TRP A 490 2.08 5.54 -12.89
CA TRP A 490 1.96 4.66 -11.74
C TRP A 490 1.58 3.22 -12.08
N GLY A 491 1.41 2.92 -13.38
CA GLY A 491 0.95 1.62 -13.86
C GLY A 491 0.07 1.77 -15.10
N HIS A 492 0.16 0.80 -16.00
CA HIS A 492 -0.76 0.66 -17.12
C HIS A 492 -1.98 -0.17 -16.69
N SER A 493 -3.19 0.33 -16.97
CA SER A 493 -4.43 -0.45 -16.84
C SER A 493 -4.93 -0.81 -18.23
N SER A 494 -5.21 -2.09 -18.45
CA SER A 494 -5.78 -2.60 -19.70
C SER A 494 -7.26 -2.25 -19.91
N ASP A 495 -7.89 -1.66 -18.88
CA ASP A 495 -9.30 -1.32 -18.87
C ASP A 495 -9.46 0.19 -18.69
N ALA A 496 -10.01 0.86 -19.71
CA ALA A 496 -10.13 2.32 -19.73
C ALA A 496 -11.09 2.91 -18.67
N ARG A 497 -11.80 2.05 -17.92
CA ARG A 497 -12.59 2.42 -16.74
C ARG A 497 -11.73 2.62 -15.49
N TRP A 498 -10.50 2.11 -15.48
CA TRP A 498 -9.67 2.13 -14.28
C TRP A 498 -8.32 2.77 -14.56
N MET A 499 -7.71 3.39 -13.54
CA MET A 499 -6.35 3.94 -13.65
C MET A 499 -5.56 3.84 -12.37
N TYR A 500 -4.25 3.69 -12.52
CA TYR A 500 -3.29 3.73 -11.43
C TYR A 500 -2.89 5.17 -11.13
N LEU A 501 -2.98 5.56 -9.86
CA LEU A 501 -2.36 6.78 -9.33
C LEU A 501 -1.55 6.47 -8.07
N GLY A 502 -0.68 7.41 -7.71
CA GLY A 502 0.09 7.36 -6.47
C GLY A 502 0.18 8.74 -5.82
N GLY A 503 0.10 8.77 -4.50
CA GLY A 503 0.08 9.97 -3.68
C GLY A 503 -0.55 9.71 -2.32
N THR A 504 -0.28 10.61 -1.36
CA THR A 504 -1.10 10.70 -0.13
C THR A 504 -2.57 10.99 -0.45
N SER A 505 -2.83 11.56 -1.63
CA SER A 505 -4.14 11.71 -2.25
C SER A 505 -4.92 10.41 -2.47
N MET A 506 -4.24 9.28 -2.62
CA MET A 506 -4.88 7.96 -2.79
C MET A 506 -5.02 7.23 -1.45
N ALA A 507 -4.07 7.44 -0.52
CA ALA A 507 -4.17 6.92 0.85
C ALA A 507 -5.34 7.54 1.63
N THR A 508 -5.54 8.85 1.51
CA THR A 508 -6.59 9.60 2.22
C THR A 508 -8.02 9.09 1.98
N PRO A 509 -8.50 8.88 0.73
CA PRO A 509 -9.85 8.39 0.48
C PRO A 509 -10.07 6.94 0.95
N LEU A 510 -9.04 6.08 0.92
CA LEU A 510 -9.14 4.75 1.53
C LEU A 510 -9.44 4.86 3.03
N VAL A 511 -8.74 5.75 3.74
CA VAL A 511 -8.99 6.02 5.16
C VAL A 511 -10.35 6.69 5.40
N ALA A 512 -10.80 7.55 4.48
CA ALA A 512 -12.15 8.13 4.55
C ALA A 512 -13.23 7.06 4.44
N GLY A 513 -13.04 6.07 3.55
CA GLY A 513 -13.89 4.88 3.48
C GLY A 513 -13.88 4.08 4.79
N CYS A 514 -12.70 3.84 5.38
CA CYS A 514 -12.59 3.22 6.71
C CYS A 514 -13.35 4.00 7.80
N CYS A 515 -13.29 5.34 7.79
CA CYS A 515 -14.04 6.18 8.73
C CYS A 515 -15.56 6.04 8.55
N ALA A 516 -16.05 5.91 7.31
CA ALA A 516 -17.47 5.66 7.04
C ALA A 516 -17.90 4.28 7.55
N VAL A 517 -17.05 3.27 7.37
CA VAL A 517 -17.31 1.94 7.92
C VAL A 517 -17.36 1.95 9.45
N ILE A 518 -16.40 2.60 10.11
CA ILE A 518 -16.37 2.76 11.59
C ILE A 518 -17.63 3.49 12.07
N ARG A 519 -18.00 4.59 11.42
CA ARG A 519 -19.19 5.37 11.79
C ARG A 519 -20.47 4.55 11.62
N GLY A 520 -20.61 3.81 10.52
CA GLY A 520 -21.74 2.91 10.31
C GLY A 520 -21.85 1.86 11.41
N ALA A 521 -20.75 1.20 11.77
CA ALA A 521 -20.73 0.22 12.84
C ALA A 521 -21.10 0.81 14.21
N LEU A 522 -20.70 2.05 14.51
CA LEU A 522 -21.11 2.77 15.72
C LEU A 522 -22.61 3.07 15.75
N VAL A 523 -23.18 3.53 14.63
CA VAL A 523 -24.62 3.78 14.50
C VAL A 523 -25.41 2.49 14.67
N ASP A 524 -24.96 1.39 14.05
CA ASP A 524 -25.55 0.06 14.19
C ASP A 524 -25.46 -0.45 15.64
N ASN A 525 -24.44 -0.02 16.41
CA ASN A 525 -24.26 -0.29 17.84
C ASN A 525 -24.80 0.83 18.76
N HIS A 526 -25.87 1.51 18.33
CA HIS A 526 -26.62 2.46 19.16
C HIS A 526 -25.88 3.74 19.55
N VAL A 527 -24.85 4.14 18.79
CA VAL A 527 -24.21 5.46 18.91
C VAL A 527 -24.66 6.31 17.70
N PRO A 528 -25.80 7.03 17.77
CA PRO A 528 -26.41 7.65 16.59
C PRO A 528 -25.67 8.88 16.07
N ARG A 529 -24.88 9.55 16.93
CA ARG A 529 -24.11 10.76 16.58
C ARG A 529 -22.70 10.66 17.18
N PRO A 530 -21.87 9.73 16.70
CA PRO A 530 -20.52 9.60 17.24
C PRO A 530 -19.71 10.85 16.88
N SER A 531 -18.88 11.30 17.82
CA SER A 531 -17.98 12.41 17.60
C SER A 531 -16.86 12.04 16.62
N ALA A 532 -16.32 13.05 15.94
CA ALA A 532 -15.14 12.90 15.11
C ALA A 532 -13.92 12.46 15.93
N ALA A 533 -13.86 12.84 17.22
CA ALA A 533 -12.85 12.38 18.15
C ALA A 533 -12.96 10.87 18.39
N LEU A 534 -14.17 10.32 18.55
CA LEU A 534 -14.38 8.87 18.70
C LEU A 534 -13.98 8.11 17.43
N ILE A 535 -14.39 8.58 16.26
CA ILE A 535 -14.00 7.95 14.98
C ILE A 535 -12.47 7.93 14.84
N LYS A 536 -11.80 9.05 15.15
CA LYS A 536 -10.33 9.16 15.14
C LYS A 536 -9.68 8.26 16.20
N ALA A 537 -10.23 8.17 17.41
CA ALA A 537 -9.71 7.30 18.48
C ALA A 537 -9.76 5.82 18.10
N LEU A 538 -10.88 5.36 17.55
CA LEU A 538 -11.06 3.98 17.10
C LEU A 538 -10.12 3.64 15.93
N LEU A 539 -10.02 4.54 14.95
CA LEU A 539 -9.12 4.39 13.81
C LEU A 539 -7.66 4.25 14.26
N ILE A 540 -7.19 5.16 15.14
CA ILE A 540 -5.83 5.17 15.67
C ILE A 540 -5.58 3.97 16.59
N ASN A 541 -6.56 3.59 17.41
CA ASN A 541 -6.41 2.42 18.27
C ASN A 541 -6.29 1.13 17.44
N GLY A 542 -6.99 1.04 16.32
CA GLY A 542 -6.96 -0.10 15.40
C GLY A 542 -5.64 -0.28 14.64
N THR A 543 -4.81 0.76 14.51
CA THR A 543 -3.58 0.71 13.70
C THR A 543 -2.61 -0.39 14.12
N VAL A 544 -1.80 -0.81 13.16
CA VAL A 544 -0.63 -1.65 13.37
C VAL A 544 0.65 -0.82 13.21
N PRO A 545 1.65 -0.97 14.09
CA PRO A 545 2.92 -0.27 13.91
C PRO A 545 3.61 -0.79 12.65
N MET A 546 4.17 0.13 11.86
CA MET A 546 4.97 -0.23 10.70
C MET A 546 6.41 -0.46 11.11
N LYS A 547 7.07 -1.42 10.47
CA LYS A 547 8.50 -1.70 10.72
C LYS A 547 9.44 -0.83 9.88
N GLY A 548 8.90 -0.09 8.90
CA GLY A 548 9.71 0.60 7.91
C GLY A 548 10.48 -0.39 7.03
N GLN A 549 11.43 0.14 6.27
CA GLN A 549 12.28 -0.63 5.38
C GLN A 549 13.76 -0.30 5.52
N TYR A 550 14.61 -0.89 4.67
CA TYR A 550 16.06 -0.69 4.69
C TYR A 550 16.79 -1.14 5.96
N ASN A 551 16.18 -1.98 6.80
CA ASN A 551 16.78 -2.48 8.05
C ASN A 551 18.13 -3.20 7.86
N GLN A 552 18.39 -3.75 6.67
CA GLN A 552 19.68 -4.36 6.32
C GLN A 552 20.71 -3.34 5.82
N ALA A 553 20.25 -2.20 5.30
CA ALA A 553 21.08 -1.17 4.67
C ALA A 553 21.41 -0.01 5.62
N LEU A 554 20.54 0.27 6.61
CA LEU A 554 20.64 1.42 7.51
C LEU A 554 20.53 0.99 8.98
N PRO A 555 21.39 1.50 9.88
CA PRO A 555 21.16 1.41 11.31
C PRO A 555 19.80 2.05 11.67
N ASN A 556 18.92 1.28 12.31
CA ASN A 556 17.55 1.66 12.68
C ASN A 556 16.55 1.85 11.52
N GLY A 557 16.89 1.37 10.31
CA GLY A 557 15.96 1.33 9.17
C GLY A 557 15.44 2.71 8.73
N GLU A 558 14.36 2.70 7.94
CA GLU A 558 13.78 3.89 7.31
C GLU A 558 13.42 5.00 8.33
N PHE A 559 12.95 4.63 9.52
CA PHE A 559 12.46 5.58 10.52
C PHE A 559 13.57 6.17 11.40
N GLY A 560 14.82 5.74 11.21
CA GLY A 560 15.95 6.20 12.00
C GLY A 560 15.70 5.96 13.50
N PRO A 561 16.08 6.88 14.40
CA PRO A 561 15.91 6.67 15.84
C PRO A 561 14.45 6.62 16.32
N SER A 562 13.47 6.94 15.47
CA SER A 562 12.04 6.97 15.83
C SER A 562 11.30 5.72 15.31
N VAL A 563 11.85 4.53 15.58
CA VAL A 563 11.32 3.25 15.06
C VAL A 563 9.96 2.88 15.64
N ASP A 564 9.70 3.21 16.90
CA ASP A 564 8.45 2.85 17.57
C ASP A 564 7.36 3.88 17.30
N ALA A 565 6.12 3.42 17.16
CA ALA A 565 4.96 4.29 17.09
C ALA A 565 4.57 4.76 18.52
N PRO A 566 4.10 6.01 18.69
CA PRO A 566 3.88 6.99 17.62
C PRO A 566 5.18 7.71 17.19
N ASN A 567 5.31 8.02 15.90
CA ASN A 567 6.47 8.73 15.35
C ASN A 567 6.07 9.69 14.20
N PRO A 568 6.91 10.68 13.83
CA PRO A 568 6.59 11.63 12.77
C PRO A 568 6.61 11.07 11.35
N ASN A 569 6.91 9.77 11.17
CA ASN A 569 6.94 9.11 9.87
C ASN A 569 5.59 8.47 9.53
N SER A 570 5.22 7.45 10.30
CA SER A 570 4.00 6.67 10.11
C SER A 570 2.87 7.06 11.08
N GLY A 571 3.08 8.10 11.90
CA GLY A 571 2.11 8.53 12.89
C GLY A 571 1.93 7.48 13.96
N PHE A 572 0.68 7.09 14.21
CA PHE A 572 0.32 5.98 15.08
C PHE A 572 0.33 4.62 14.35
N GLY A 573 0.71 4.58 13.07
CA GLY A 573 0.87 3.36 12.29
C GLY A 573 -0.12 3.24 11.13
N ARG A 574 -0.07 2.09 10.45
CA ARG A 574 -0.93 1.78 9.31
C ARG A 574 -2.33 1.43 9.77
N VAL A 575 -3.35 1.97 9.10
CA VAL A 575 -4.75 1.67 9.39
C VAL A 575 -5.02 0.17 9.26
N ASN A 576 -5.75 -0.38 10.23
CA ASN A 576 -6.30 -1.72 10.18
C ASN A 576 -7.76 -1.64 10.66
N LEU A 577 -8.68 -1.73 9.69
CA LEU A 577 -10.10 -1.50 9.91
C LEU A 577 -10.72 -2.60 10.75
N ALA A 578 -10.36 -3.86 10.54
CA ALA A 578 -10.85 -4.98 11.35
C ALA A 578 -10.57 -4.78 12.85
N ASN A 579 -9.35 -4.37 13.19
CA ASN A 579 -8.99 -4.05 14.56
C ASN A 579 -9.80 -2.89 15.13
N SER A 580 -10.06 -1.86 14.31
CA SER A 580 -10.89 -0.72 14.72
C SER A 580 -12.33 -1.16 15.00
N LEU A 581 -12.89 -2.04 14.15
CA LEU A 581 -14.25 -2.54 14.29
C LEU A 581 -14.42 -3.51 15.46
N ARG A 582 -13.41 -4.32 15.79
CA ARG A 582 -13.44 -5.22 16.96
C ARG A 582 -13.71 -4.46 18.26
N ASN A 583 -13.22 -3.23 18.39
CA ASN A 583 -13.52 -2.38 19.54
C ASN A 583 -15.02 -2.04 19.66
N ILE A 584 -15.76 -2.10 18.56
CA ILE A 584 -17.18 -1.75 18.48
C ILE A 584 -18.06 -2.98 18.65
N VAL A 585 -17.71 -4.07 17.95
CA VAL A 585 -18.58 -5.26 17.81
C VAL A 585 -18.18 -6.45 18.68
N ALA A 586 -17.13 -6.30 19.51
CA ALA A 586 -16.78 -7.32 20.49
C ALA A 586 -17.97 -7.61 21.41
N ASN A 587 -18.04 -8.86 21.90
CA ASN A 587 -19.08 -9.27 22.85
C ASN A 587 -19.12 -8.28 24.02
N GLN A 588 -20.30 -7.76 24.36
CA GLN A 588 -20.50 -6.78 25.44
C GLN A 588 -20.10 -7.31 26.83
N GLU A 589 -19.88 -8.62 26.97
CA GLU A 589 -19.31 -9.23 28.19
C GLU A 589 -17.79 -9.11 28.29
N SER A 590 -17.11 -8.67 27.21
CA SER A 590 -15.65 -8.53 27.15
C SER A 590 -15.22 -7.12 27.57
N THR A 591 -14.47 -7.02 28.67
CA THR A 591 -13.86 -5.77 29.14
C THR A 591 -12.63 -5.36 28.36
N VAL A 592 -12.03 -6.30 27.60
CA VAL A 592 -10.74 -6.09 26.91
C VAL A 592 -10.86 -5.30 25.62
N TYR A 593 -12.07 -5.07 25.10
CA TYR A 593 -12.34 -4.19 23.96
C TYR A 593 -13.39 -3.16 24.37
N GLY A 594 -13.22 -1.91 23.97
CA GLY A 594 -14.27 -0.93 24.20
C GLY A 594 -13.89 0.49 23.81
N TYR A 595 -14.84 1.38 24.00
CA TYR A 595 -14.71 2.79 23.72
C TYR A 595 -15.68 3.62 24.57
N GLN A 596 -15.41 4.91 24.70
CA GLN A 596 -16.31 5.89 25.30
C GLN A 596 -16.25 7.21 24.51
N ASP A 597 -17.40 7.84 24.30
CA ASP A 597 -17.54 9.17 23.69
C ASP A 597 -18.08 10.13 24.75
N VAL A 598 -17.17 10.78 25.48
CA VAL A 598 -17.49 11.57 26.65
C VAL A 598 -17.83 13.00 26.22
N THR A 599 -19.09 13.37 26.38
CA THR A 599 -19.66 14.66 25.95
C THR A 599 -20.56 15.26 27.04
N GLY A 600 -20.98 16.53 26.86
CA GLY A 600 -21.90 17.19 27.79
C GLY A 600 -21.30 17.36 29.19
N ASP A 601 -22.09 17.07 30.23
CA ASP A 601 -21.74 17.30 31.64
C ASP A 601 -20.56 16.44 32.15
N GLN A 602 -20.18 15.39 31.42
CA GLN A 602 -19.03 14.54 31.73
C GLN A 602 -17.72 15.04 31.09
N SER A 603 -17.80 16.10 30.29
CA SER A 603 -16.62 16.75 29.69
C SER A 603 -15.72 17.33 30.78
N LEU A 604 -14.40 17.27 30.59
CA LEU A 604 -13.47 17.67 31.63
C LEU A 604 -13.17 19.16 31.58
N GLY A 605 -12.92 19.76 32.74
CA GLY A 605 -12.44 21.12 32.84
C GLY A 605 -11.63 21.33 34.10
N MET A 606 -11.23 22.58 34.31
CA MET A 606 -10.51 23.01 35.51
C MET A 606 -11.43 23.90 36.35
N ASP A 607 -11.51 23.62 37.66
CA ASP A 607 -12.14 24.54 38.62
C ASP A 607 -11.09 25.00 39.65
N GLY A 608 -10.47 26.14 39.35
CA GLY A 608 -9.32 26.65 40.12
C GLY A 608 -8.13 25.69 40.06
N GLN A 609 -7.84 25.02 41.18
CA GLN A 609 -6.79 23.99 41.28
C GLN A 609 -7.33 22.56 41.11
N HIS A 610 -8.65 22.39 41.09
CA HIS A 610 -9.26 21.08 40.89
C HIS A 610 -9.17 20.68 39.41
N ARG A 611 -8.63 19.49 39.18
CA ARG A 611 -8.49 18.87 37.86
C ARG A 611 -9.63 17.88 37.69
N GLY A 612 -10.49 18.10 36.70
CA GLY A 612 -11.49 17.10 36.32
C GLY A 612 -10.81 15.79 35.91
N GLU A 613 -11.35 14.67 36.38
CA GLU A 613 -10.88 13.33 36.03
C GLU A 613 -12.06 12.44 35.62
N HIS A 614 -11.80 11.56 34.67
CA HIS A 614 -12.71 10.50 34.27
C HIS A 614 -11.94 9.19 34.21
N ALA A 615 -12.46 8.16 34.87
CA ALA A 615 -11.78 6.86 34.97
C ALA A 615 -12.68 5.71 34.48
N VAL A 616 -12.07 4.74 33.79
CA VAL A 616 -12.70 3.48 33.39
C VAL A 616 -11.79 2.32 33.75
N SER A 617 -12.38 1.20 34.17
CA SER A 617 -11.64 -0.03 34.47
C SER A 617 -11.59 -0.93 33.23
N VAL A 618 -10.41 -1.46 32.94
CA VAL A 618 -10.18 -2.49 31.91
C VAL A 618 -9.66 -3.73 32.63
N ASP A 619 -10.49 -4.76 32.71
CA ASP A 619 -10.13 -6.00 33.38
C ASP A 619 -9.56 -7.00 32.36
N ILE A 620 -8.32 -7.47 32.59
CA ILE A 620 -7.69 -8.53 31.81
C ILE A 620 -8.05 -9.87 32.46
N PRO A 621 -8.77 -10.77 31.77
CA PRO A 621 -9.25 -12.03 32.35
C PRO A 621 -8.12 -12.99 32.76
N GLU A 622 -8.39 -13.80 33.78
CA GLU A 622 -7.54 -14.94 34.11
C GLU A 622 -7.45 -15.93 32.93
N GLY A 623 -6.26 -16.54 32.76
CA GLY A 623 -6.00 -17.43 31.62
C GLY A 623 -5.75 -16.73 30.28
N SER A 624 -5.70 -15.39 30.24
CA SER A 624 -5.27 -14.64 29.04
C SER A 624 -3.86 -15.05 28.58
N PRO A 625 -3.54 -14.99 27.27
CA PRO A 625 -2.21 -15.31 26.76
C PRO A 625 -1.11 -14.47 27.43
N ALA A 626 0.07 -15.07 27.63
CA ALA A 626 1.18 -14.41 28.33
C ALA A 626 1.74 -13.16 27.61
N ALA A 627 1.53 -13.05 26.30
CA ALA A 627 2.03 -11.96 25.46
C ALA A 627 0.94 -10.92 25.09
N LEU A 628 -0.01 -10.66 25.99
CA LEU A 628 -1.10 -9.72 25.71
C LEU A 628 -0.59 -8.27 25.71
N THR A 629 -1.02 -7.47 24.74
CA THR A 629 -0.76 -6.03 24.65
C THR A 629 -2.05 -5.27 24.90
N LEU A 630 -2.07 -4.40 25.91
CA LEU A 630 -3.14 -3.42 26.14
C LEU A 630 -2.80 -2.11 25.42
N LYS A 631 -3.62 -1.72 24.45
CA LYS A 631 -3.51 -0.45 23.73
C LYS A 631 -4.70 0.45 24.08
N VAL A 632 -4.42 1.63 24.63
CA VAL A 632 -5.42 2.65 25.00
C VAL A 632 -5.13 3.92 24.23
N THR A 633 -6.16 4.55 23.66
CA THR A 633 -6.03 5.77 22.84
C THR A 633 -7.05 6.80 23.28
N LEU A 634 -6.57 7.99 23.61
CA LEU A 634 -7.32 9.18 23.95
C LEU A 634 -7.25 10.17 22.77
N VAL A 635 -8.38 10.73 22.38
CA VAL A 635 -8.47 11.79 21.36
C VAL A 635 -9.46 12.85 21.80
N TRP A 636 -9.15 14.11 21.52
CA TRP A 636 -10.13 15.20 21.65
C TRP A 636 -10.06 16.19 20.49
N THR A 637 -11.21 16.79 20.18
CA THR A 637 -11.29 17.96 19.30
C THR A 637 -10.87 19.16 20.12
N ASP A 638 -9.66 19.68 19.91
CA ASP A 638 -9.07 20.79 20.66
C ASP A 638 -9.58 22.15 20.15
N PHE A 639 -9.54 23.18 21.00
CA PHE A 639 -9.89 24.54 20.60
C PHE A 639 -8.87 25.08 19.56
N PRO A 640 -9.26 25.90 18.56
CA PRO A 640 -8.33 26.45 17.58
C PRO A 640 -7.18 27.24 18.22
N GLY A 641 -5.97 27.08 17.67
CA GLY A 641 -4.75 27.75 18.13
C GLY A 641 -3.49 27.00 17.71
N GLU A 642 -2.37 27.72 17.55
CA GLU A 642 -1.09 27.18 17.05
C GLU A 642 -0.53 26.03 17.87
N ARG A 643 -0.77 26.04 19.18
CA ARG A 643 -0.39 24.98 20.12
C ARG A 643 -1.61 24.28 20.69
N LEU A 644 -1.39 23.24 21.49
CA LEU A 644 -2.42 22.60 22.29
C LEU A 644 -3.10 23.59 23.25
N GLN A 645 -4.42 23.78 23.11
CA GLN A 645 -5.18 24.74 23.91
C GLN A 645 -5.71 24.09 25.19
N ASN A 646 -6.29 22.90 25.04
CA ASN A 646 -6.74 22.04 26.12
C ASN A 646 -5.84 20.80 26.18
N ASP A 647 -5.25 20.57 27.33
CA ASP A 647 -4.20 19.60 27.64
C ASP A 647 -4.79 18.55 28.60
N LEU A 648 -5.10 17.37 28.05
CA LEU A 648 -5.64 16.23 28.78
C LEU A 648 -4.58 15.13 28.84
N ASP A 649 -4.37 14.54 30.01
CA ASP A 649 -3.42 13.46 30.22
C ASP A 649 -4.13 12.10 30.16
N LEU A 650 -3.56 11.13 29.43
CA LEU A 650 -3.91 9.71 29.49
C LEU A 650 -2.98 8.98 30.46
N ILE A 651 -3.58 8.34 31.47
CA ILE A 651 -2.89 7.55 32.49
C ILE A 651 -3.48 6.15 32.51
N VAL A 652 -2.63 5.11 32.44
CA VAL A 652 -3.04 3.71 32.57
C VAL A 652 -2.25 3.10 33.72
N ALA A 653 -2.96 2.71 34.79
CA ALA A 653 -2.35 2.16 36.00
C ALA A 653 -2.85 0.74 36.27
N GLY A 654 -1.94 -0.19 36.56
CA GLY A 654 -2.27 -1.58 36.85
C GLY A 654 -1.04 -2.37 37.28
N ALA A 655 -1.23 -3.43 38.06
CA ALA A 655 -0.14 -4.28 38.57
C ALA A 655 1.01 -3.52 39.28
N GLY A 656 0.70 -2.40 39.95
CA GLY A 656 1.67 -1.55 40.65
C GLY A 656 2.54 -0.67 39.75
N VAL A 657 2.22 -0.56 38.46
CA VAL A 657 2.91 0.28 37.47
C VAL A 657 1.92 1.26 36.84
N GLU A 658 2.41 2.42 36.43
CA GLU A 658 1.67 3.46 35.73
C GLU A 658 2.37 3.79 34.40
N LYS A 659 1.58 4.02 33.35
CA LYS A 659 2.03 4.40 32.00
C LYS A 659 1.28 5.66 31.54
N HIS A 660 1.97 6.54 30.83
CA HIS A 660 1.40 7.80 30.35
C HIS A 660 1.37 7.87 28.82
N GLY A 661 0.41 8.61 28.29
CA GLY A 661 0.23 8.83 26.85
C GLY A 661 1.49 9.28 26.14
N ASN A 662 1.87 8.57 25.07
CA ASN A 662 3.01 8.86 24.19
C ASN A 662 4.39 8.87 24.88
N GLN A 663 4.51 8.37 26.12
CA GLN A 663 5.79 8.39 26.86
C GLN A 663 6.58 7.07 26.80
N GLY A 664 5.99 6.00 26.25
CA GLY A 664 6.58 4.66 26.33
C GLY A 664 6.78 4.24 27.79
N ASP A 665 8.03 4.09 28.22
CA ASP A 665 8.41 3.79 29.60
C ASP A 665 8.75 5.03 30.45
N GLY A 666 8.68 6.22 29.87
CA GLY A 666 8.91 7.48 30.57
C GLY A 666 7.79 7.84 31.56
N SER A 667 8.15 8.60 32.59
CA SER A 667 7.22 9.10 33.64
C SER A 667 6.67 10.50 33.36
N GLY A 668 7.06 11.12 32.24
CA GLY A 668 6.58 12.44 31.83
C GLY A 668 5.12 12.42 31.38
N PHE A 669 4.66 13.49 30.75
CA PHE A 669 3.34 13.56 30.12
C PHE A 669 3.48 14.26 28.78
N ASP A 670 2.64 13.90 27.81
CA ASP A 670 2.55 14.65 26.57
C ASP A 670 1.96 16.04 26.86
N ARG A 671 2.44 17.06 26.16
CA ARG A 671 2.02 18.47 26.33
C ARG A 671 1.75 19.14 24.99
N VAL A 672 1.74 18.37 23.93
CA VAL A 672 1.84 18.82 22.55
C VAL A 672 0.68 18.25 21.73
N ASN A 673 0.39 16.95 21.88
CA ASN A 673 -0.58 16.24 21.05
C ASN A 673 -1.99 16.26 21.64
N ASN A 674 -3.01 16.39 20.79
CA ASN A 674 -4.41 16.13 21.14
C ASN A 674 -4.84 14.67 20.92
N VAL A 675 -3.84 13.80 20.80
CA VAL A 675 -3.96 12.35 20.68
C VAL A 675 -2.89 11.75 21.56
N GLU A 676 -3.30 10.91 22.51
CA GLU A 676 -2.40 10.20 23.40
C GLU A 676 -2.64 8.70 23.33
N GLN A 677 -1.56 7.91 23.26
CA GLN A 677 -1.64 6.46 23.21
C GLN A 677 -0.70 5.82 24.23
N VAL A 678 -1.22 4.83 24.95
CA VAL A 678 -0.41 3.87 25.74
C VAL A 678 -0.46 2.53 25.03
N VAL A 679 0.70 1.95 24.74
CA VAL A 679 0.86 0.58 24.24
C VAL A 679 1.62 -0.22 25.28
N TRP A 680 0.90 -0.96 26.12
CA TRP A 680 1.49 -1.74 27.20
C TRP A 680 1.57 -3.22 26.81
N LYS A 681 2.77 -3.68 26.48
CA LYS A 681 3.05 -5.08 26.13
C LYS A 681 3.16 -5.97 27.39
N ASN A 682 2.83 -7.25 27.24
CA ASN A 682 2.93 -8.28 28.28
C ASN A 682 2.14 -7.93 29.56
N VAL A 683 0.92 -7.39 29.41
CA VAL A 683 0.03 -7.14 30.55
C VAL A 683 -0.40 -8.47 31.18
N LYS A 684 -0.46 -8.50 32.50
CA LYS A 684 -0.90 -9.67 33.28
C LYS A 684 -2.41 -9.60 33.54
N PRO A 685 -3.08 -10.73 33.83
CA PRO A 685 -4.43 -10.73 34.38
C PRO A 685 -4.57 -9.79 35.58
N GLY A 686 -5.71 -9.11 35.65
CA GLY A 686 -5.98 -8.10 36.67
C GLY A 686 -6.64 -6.84 36.11
N SER A 687 -6.95 -5.92 37.01
CA SER A 687 -7.65 -4.68 36.70
C SER A 687 -6.66 -3.55 36.38
N TYR A 688 -6.91 -2.82 35.29
CA TYR A 688 -6.16 -1.66 34.87
C TYR A 688 -7.10 -0.45 34.84
N THR A 689 -6.77 0.59 35.60
CA THR A 689 -7.52 1.84 35.59
C THR A 689 -6.98 2.77 34.51
N VAL A 690 -7.83 3.14 33.57
CA VAL A 690 -7.57 4.17 32.55
C VAL A 690 -8.17 5.46 33.06
N THR A 691 -7.34 6.48 33.29
CA THR A 691 -7.75 7.81 33.76
C THR A 691 -7.43 8.86 32.70
N VAL A 692 -8.41 9.71 32.40
CA VAL A 692 -8.23 10.95 31.64
C VAL A 692 -8.33 12.11 32.61
N ARG A 693 -7.32 12.96 32.63
CA ARG A 693 -7.23 14.08 33.57
C ARG A 693 -7.05 15.40 32.83
N ALA A 694 -7.84 16.41 33.17
CA ALA A 694 -7.57 17.77 32.72
C ALA A 694 -6.31 18.33 33.40
N CYS A 695 -5.28 18.66 32.63
CA CYS A 695 -4.07 19.29 33.14
C CYS A 695 -4.14 20.82 33.01
N ARG A 696 -4.56 21.29 31.82
CA ARG A 696 -4.80 22.71 31.53
C ARG A 696 -5.92 22.81 30.52
N THR A 697 -6.90 23.67 30.77
CA THR A 697 -7.92 24.01 29.78
C THR A 697 -7.97 25.52 29.56
N THR A 698 -8.02 25.91 28.29
CA THR A 698 -8.24 27.29 27.85
C THR A 698 -9.72 27.54 27.56
N LYS A 699 -10.46 26.48 27.17
CA LYS A 699 -11.91 26.51 26.95
C LYS A 699 -12.56 25.28 27.56
N ASP A 700 -13.37 25.54 28.58
CA ASP A 700 -14.13 24.52 29.28
C ASP A 700 -15.60 24.44 28.84
N PRO A 701 -16.22 23.24 28.97
CA PRO A 701 -15.54 21.96 29.24
C PRO A 701 -15.05 21.30 27.94
N GLN A 702 -14.03 20.45 28.03
CA GLN A 702 -13.42 19.69 26.93
C GLN A 702 -13.98 18.26 26.86
N PRO A 703 -14.80 17.93 25.84
CA PRO A 703 -15.19 16.55 25.56
C PRO A 703 -14.03 15.75 24.96
N PHE A 704 -14.05 14.44 25.10
CA PHE A 704 -12.99 13.54 24.60
C PHE A 704 -13.55 12.16 24.28
N ALA A 705 -12.75 11.36 23.56
CA ALA A 705 -13.07 9.98 23.29
C ALA A 705 -11.92 9.06 23.70
N LEU A 706 -12.29 7.86 24.18
CA LEU A 706 -11.39 6.77 24.51
C LEU A 706 -11.70 5.56 23.64
N ALA A 707 -10.65 4.84 23.25
CA ALA A 707 -10.75 3.50 22.69
C ALA A 707 -9.67 2.61 23.32
N TRP A 708 -10.00 1.37 23.65
CA TRP A 708 -9.05 0.40 24.17
C TRP A 708 -9.24 -0.98 23.57
N ARG A 709 -8.13 -1.71 23.51
CA ARG A 709 -8.10 -3.14 23.17
C ARG A 709 -6.96 -3.86 23.85
N ALA A 710 -7.20 -5.09 24.28
CA ALA A 710 -6.17 -6.04 24.67
C ALA A 710 -6.13 -7.20 23.66
N PHE A 711 -4.96 -7.44 23.08
CA PHE A 711 -4.77 -8.42 21.99
C PHE A 711 -3.41 -9.11 22.11
N ALA A 712 -3.34 -10.35 21.59
CA ALA A 712 -2.11 -11.15 21.59
C ALA A 712 -1.19 -10.79 20.42
#